data_AF-A0A2W6SDN4-F1
#
_entry.id   AF-A0A2W6SDN4-F1
#
_cell.length_a   1.000
_cell.length_b   1.000
_cell.length_c   1.000
_cell.angle_alpha   90.00
_cell.angle_beta   90.00
_cell.angle_gamma   90.00
#
_symmetry.space_group_name_H-M   'P 1'
#
loop_
_entity.id
_entity.type
_entity.pdbx_description
1 polymer ?
#
loop_
_entity_poly.entity_id
_entity_poly.type
_entity_poly.pdbx_seq_one_letter_code
_entity_poly.pdbx_strand_id
1 'polypeptide(L)'
;MTYPLLAACAAATDPCAKAGQLFHIARILADQLSTGASVSRQCLRSLMRAHVGGSDAAGDWSMRDAYEALEAAQTILALDPVAGLIDHDDPAAAMAARDHLSRRLPTQSYRSERQVDLQQFSSPLQLSWLVACAARITQADVVLEPSAGTGMLAVHARQIGARLLLNERDPLRADILSSLFGQPVTRYDAEFIHDLLDPADRPTVALINPPFSRSEARGRDRHAGARHLRSALQRLGHRGRCVALMSPAFARDGAGAKGYAAVSAVVRPRFEITIHGQPYAKHGTAISIRLLVFDKSWTGETACHVAADLAEALPLVLQVPPRLDDGDPTPPTPAMLPLPVAPVPSAPPRKGGLFSRVEPMKTIAPPLVPTIAGDPELLAYDILATPPASGDQIGIYAPWRLSRLAFAAPNPHPDQLVESVAMSSILPPAPTYRPMLPRRAVSALSDAQLETVIYAGQAFARDLPGRHLPNPAGTLLTPDTDGRSYRMGFMVGDGTGVGKGQQIAACILDRWCRGQRRAVWISKSSALIEDARRDWSALGGLAIDIQPLDAFPFGTPITMDTGILFLTFATLRSQRDDAQSRLQQILAWLGEDFDGVIAFDEAHELANAAGTDTQYGTQKGSEQGLAGVRLQNLLPRACVLYNSATGATDPANLCYTSRLGLWGQGSAFDTREAFMAALGSGGIAAMEIVAVRRGGAIERSDDMSSG
;
A
#
# COMPACT_ATOMS: atom_id res chain seq x y z
N MET A 1 -35.48 30.64 -36.84
CA MET A 1 -35.85 29.25 -36.49
C MET A 1 -34.71 28.68 -35.68
N THR A 2 -34.97 28.52 -34.38
CA THR A 2 -34.10 27.95 -33.36
C THR A 2 -34.13 26.42 -33.43
N TYR A 3 -32.96 25.79 -33.46
CA TYR A 3 -32.78 24.43 -32.91
C TYR A 3 -31.46 24.40 -32.13
N PRO A 4 -31.45 23.91 -30.88
CA PRO A 4 -30.28 23.88 -30.01
C PRO A 4 -29.51 22.55 -30.18
N LEU A 5 -28.18 22.61 -30.25
CA LEU A 5 -27.27 21.48 -30.11
C LEU A 5 -26.41 21.68 -28.86
N LEU A 6 -27.04 21.49 -27.70
CA LEU A 6 -26.40 21.33 -26.39
C LEU A 6 -27.29 20.40 -25.57
N ALA A 7 -27.13 19.09 -25.79
CA ALA A 7 -27.65 18.05 -24.92
C ALA A 7 -26.92 16.71 -25.19
N ALA A 8 -25.70 16.62 -24.69
CA ALA A 8 -25.12 15.35 -24.29
C ALA A 8 -24.42 15.58 -22.94
N CYS A 9 -25.24 15.87 -21.91
CA CYS A 9 -24.82 15.61 -20.54
C CYS A 9 -24.52 14.11 -20.47
N ALA A 10 -23.28 13.76 -20.11
CA ALA A 10 -23.00 12.45 -19.55
C ALA A 10 -24.01 12.24 -18.41
N ALA A 11 -24.91 11.27 -18.56
CA ALA A 11 -25.85 10.92 -17.52
C ALA A 11 -25.02 10.39 -16.33
N ALA A 12 -24.76 11.24 -15.35
CA ALA A 12 -24.39 10.78 -14.02
C ALA A 12 -25.55 9.89 -13.56
N THR A 13 -25.32 8.58 -13.51
CA THR A 13 -26.27 7.65 -12.91
C THR A 13 -26.50 8.11 -11.47
N ASP A 14 -27.76 8.36 -11.12
CA ASP A 14 -28.16 8.67 -9.75
C ASP A 14 -27.57 7.59 -8.81
N PRO A 15 -26.80 7.98 -7.77
CA PRO A 15 -26.22 7.02 -6.81
C PRO A 15 -27.25 6.04 -6.24
N CYS A 16 -28.50 6.48 -6.06
CA CYS A 16 -29.61 5.64 -5.61
C CYS A 16 -29.97 4.58 -6.66
N ALA A 17 -29.99 4.95 -7.94
CA ALA A 17 -30.21 4.02 -9.05
C ALA A 17 -29.08 2.98 -9.17
N LYS A 18 -27.83 3.40 -8.96
CA LYS A 18 -26.67 2.49 -8.99
C LYS A 18 -26.71 1.47 -7.84
N ALA A 19 -27.01 1.90 -6.62
CA ALA A 19 -27.17 0.99 -5.47
C ALA A 19 -28.25 -0.07 -5.73
N GLY A 20 -29.41 0.34 -6.28
CA GLY A 20 -30.50 -0.56 -6.66
C GLY A 20 -30.10 -1.58 -7.72
N GLN A 21 -29.33 -1.17 -8.74
CA GLN A 21 -28.80 -2.07 -9.77
C GLN A 21 -27.82 -3.09 -9.18
N LEU A 22 -26.90 -2.66 -8.33
CA LEU A 22 -25.94 -3.57 -7.69
C LEU A 22 -26.63 -4.56 -6.74
N PHE A 23 -27.65 -4.11 -6.01
CA PHE A 23 -28.48 -4.99 -5.18
C PHE A 23 -29.25 -6.01 -6.03
N HIS A 24 -29.77 -5.62 -7.19
CA HIS A 24 -30.40 -6.56 -8.12
C HIS A 24 -29.40 -7.62 -8.63
N ILE A 25 -28.20 -7.21 -9.05
CA ILE A 25 -27.12 -8.13 -9.46
C ILE A 25 -26.74 -9.06 -8.29
N ALA A 26 -26.67 -8.55 -7.06
CA ALA A 26 -26.37 -9.33 -5.87
C ALA A 26 -27.38 -10.48 -5.66
N ARG A 27 -28.68 -10.25 -5.92
CA ARG A 27 -29.71 -11.30 -5.86
C ARG A 27 -29.49 -12.39 -6.90
N ILE A 28 -29.18 -12.01 -8.14
CA ILE A 28 -28.87 -12.97 -9.21
C ILE A 28 -27.64 -13.81 -8.84
N LEU A 29 -26.59 -13.17 -8.32
CA LEU A 29 -25.39 -13.86 -7.86
C LEU A 29 -25.66 -14.78 -6.68
N ALA A 30 -26.52 -14.38 -5.73
CA ALA A 30 -26.91 -15.22 -4.61
C ALA A 30 -27.63 -16.49 -5.09
N ASP A 31 -28.56 -16.38 -6.03
CA ASP A 31 -29.26 -17.54 -6.63
C ASP A 31 -28.29 -18.46 -7.39
N GLN A 32 -27.30 -17.91 -8.10
CA GLN A 32 -26.27 -18.71 -8.74
C GLN A 32 -25.39 -19.45 -7.71
N LEU A 33 -25.03 -18.77 -6.63
CA LEU A 33 -24.19 -19.35 -5.59
C LEU A 33 -24.96 -20.39 -4.75
N SER A 34 -26.27 -20.25 -4.54
CA SER A 34 -27.07 -21.24 -3.81
C SER A 34 -27.19 -22.57 -4.56
N THR A 35 -27.14 -22.55 -5.90
CA THR A 35 -27.22 -23.76 -6.75
C THR A 35 -25.90 -24.51 -6.95
N GLY A 36 -24.80 -24.06 -6.34
CA GLY A 36 -23.50 -24.73 -6.51
C GLY A 36 -22.61 -24.15 -7.62
N ALA A 37 -23.06 -23.15 -8.40
CA ALA A 37 -22.28 -22.58 -9.48
C ALA A 37 -21.07 -21.75 -8.99
N SER A 38 -19.93 -21.82 -9.70
CA SER A 38 -18.80 -20.93 -9.46
C SER A 38 -19.03 -19.57 -10.12
N VAL A 39 -18.62 -18.48 -9.47
CA VAL A 39 -18.66 -17.13 -10.04
C VAL A 39 -17.28 -16.77 -10.57
N SER A 40 -17.19 -16.42 -11.85
CA SER A 40 -15.96 -15.94 -12.48
C SER A 40 -15.96 -14.43 -12.67
N ARG A 41 -14.79 -13.84 -12.92
CA ARG A 41 -14.70 -12.41 -13.29
C ARG A 41 -15.48 -12.10 -14.57
N GLN A 42 -15.49 -13.02 -15.52
CA GLN A 42 -16.27 -12.86 -16.76
C GLN A 42 -17.77 -12.85 -16.48
N CYS A 43 -18.25 -13.70 -15.58
CA CYS A 43 -19.64 -13.69 -15.11
C CYS A 43 -20.02 -12.32 -14.52
N LEU A 44 -19.18 -11.80 -13.61
CA LEU A 44 -19.38 -10.46 -13.02
C LEU A 44 -19.46 -9.36 -14.10
N ARG A 45 -18.53 -9.35 -15.08
CA ARG A 45 -18.55 -8.37 -16.17
C ARG A 45 -19.81 -8.48 -17.02
N SER A 46 -20.25 -9.70 -17.34
CA SER A 46 -21.47 -9.94 -18.11
C SER A 46 -22.72 -9.41 -17.39
N LEU A 47 -22.85 -9.67 -16.08
CA LEU A 47 -23.97 -9.17 -15.28
C LEU A 47 -23.96 -7.64 -15.18
N MET A 48 -22.79 -7.03 -14.96
CA MET A 48 -22.67 -5.58 -14.94
C MET A 48 -23.08 -4.96 -16.28
N ARG A 49 -22.64 -5.51 -17.42
CA ARG A 49 -23.06 -5.05 -18.76
C ARG A 49 -24.57 -5.19 -18.98
N ALA A 50 -25.16 -6.29 -18.52
CA ALA A 50 -26.58 -6.57 -18.73
C ALA A 50 -27.49 -5.66 -17.90
N HIS A 51 -27.10 -5.29 -16.67
CA HIS A 51 -27.98 -4.62 -15.71
C HIS A 51 -27.60 -3.17 -15.38
N VAL A 52 -26.33 -2.80 -15.53
CA VAL A 52 -25.86 -1.39 -15.40
C VAL A 52 -25.72 -0.74 -16.78
N GLY A 53 -25.37 -1.52 -17.80
CA GLY A 53 -25.05 -1.01 -19.14
C GLY A 53 -23.58 -0.58 -19.28
N GLY A 54 -23.19 -0.18 -20.48
CA GLY A 54 -21.84 0.33 -20.74
C GLY A 54 -20.71 -0.69 -20.55
N SER A 55 -19.49 -0.23 -20.30
CA SER A 55 -18.33 -1.09 -20.05
C SER A 55 -17.37 -0.53 -19.01
N ASP A 56 -16.61 -1.42 -18.38
CA ASP A 56 -15.51 -1.07 -17.49
C ASP A 56 -14.41 -0.24 -18.18
N ALA A 57 -14.15 -0.52 -19.46
CA ALA A 57 -13.16 0.21 -20.26
C ALA A 57 -13.59 1.65 -20.60
N ALA A 58 -14.89 1.91 -20.66
CA ALA A 58 -15.46 3.25 -20.92
C ALA A 58 -15.70 4.06 -19.64
N GLY A 59 -15.48 3.47 -18.46
CA GLY A 59 -15.63 4.13 -17.16
C GLY A 59 -17.06 4.18 -16.61
N ASP A 60 -18.01 3.49 -17.24
CA ASP A 60 -19.43 3.49 -16.83
C ASP A 60 -19.64 2.85 -15.44
N TRP A 61 -18.83 1.85 -15.14
CA TRP A 61 -18.73 1.20 -13.83
C TRP A 61 -17.33 0.59 -13.67
N SER A 62 -16.94 0.27 -12.44
CA SER A 62 -15.66 -0.34 -12.14
C SER A 62 -15.83 -1.81 -11.73
N MET A 63 -14.79 -2.62 -11.88
CA MET A 63 -14.80 -3.99 -11.31
C MET A 63 -15.04 -4.00 -9.79
N ARG A 64 -14.78 -2.88 -9.08
CA ARG A 64 -15.13 -2.75 -7.66
C ARG A 64 -16.64 -2.77 -7.45
N ASP A 65 -17.41 -2.08 -8.29
CA ASP A 65 -18.88 -2.10 -8.20
C ASP A 65 -19.41 -3.54 -8.33
N ALA A 66 -18.80 -4.33 -9.21
CA ALA A 66 -19.12 -5.76 -9.36
C ALA A 66 -18.75 -6.58 -8.11
N TYR A 67 -17.65 -6.25 -7.43
CA TYR A 67 -17.26 -6.88 -6.17
C TYR A 67 -18.15 -6.47 -4.99
N GLU A 68 -18.66 -5.23 -4.93
CA GLU A 68 -19.68 -4.82 -3.94
C GLU A 68 -20.95 -5.67 -4.11
N ALA A 69 -21.40 -5.90 -5.35
CA ALA A 69 -22.53 -6.78 -5.63
C ALA A 69 -22.25 -8.24 -5.22
N LEU A 70 -21.03 -8.74 -5.43
CA LEU A 70 -20.62 -10.07 -4.99
C LEU A 70 -20.55 -10.20 -3.45
N GLU A 71 -20.09 -9.16 -2.75
CA GLU A 71 -20.06 -9.11 -1.28
C GLU A 71 -21.49 -9.03 -0.70
N ALA A 72 -22.37 -8.28 -1.35
CA ALA A 72 -23.80 -8.25 -1.02
C ALA A 72 -24.47 -9.61 -1.27
N ALA A 73 -24.11 -10.32 -2.35
CA ALA A 73 -24.64 -11.66 -2.64
C ALA A 73 -24.30 -12.68 -1.54
N GLN A 74 -23.06 -12.63 -1.02
CA GLN A 74 -22.65 -13.46 0.12
C GLN A 74 -23.46 -13.12 1.38
N THR A 75 -23.79 -11.84 1.59
CA THR A 75 -24.63 -11.40 2.71
C THR A 75 -26.07 -11.91 2.56
N ILE A 76 -26.63 -11.87 1.34
CA ILE A 76 -27.96 -12.44 1.04
C ILE A 76 -27.98 -13.94 1.38
N LEU A 77 -26.97 -14.70 0.95
CA LEU A 77 -26.87 -16.12 1.29
C LEU A 77 -26.74 -16.37 2.78
N ALA A 78 -25.93 -15.57 3.48
CA ALA A 78 -25.80 -15.69 4.93
C ALA A 78 -27.08 -15.27 5.68
N LEU A 79 -27.93 -14.45 5.07
CA LEU A 79 -29.28 -14.13 5.56
C LEU A 79 -30.33 -15.19 5.18
N ASP A 80 -30.01 -16.19 4.37
CA ASP A 80 -30.92 -17.29 4.05
C ASP A 80 -30.68 -18.47 5.00
N PRO A 81 -31.61 -18.78 5.92
CA PRO A 81 -31.48 -19.94 6.81
C PRO A 81 -31.29 -21.26 6.07
N VAL A 82 -31.82 -21.37 4.84
CA VAL A 82 -31.76 -22.59 4.02
C VAL A 82 -30.37 -22.80 3.41
N ALA A 83 -29.56 -21.75 3.29
CA ALA A 83 -28.21 -21.84 2.74
C ALA A 83 -27.23 -22.65 3.62
N GLY A 84 -27.61 -22.99 4.86
CA GLY A 84 -26.79 -23.78 5.76
C GLY A 84 -25.48 -23.10 6.17
N LEU A 85 -25.36 -21.79 5.93
CA LEU A 85 -24.18 -21.03 6.30
C LEU A 85 -24.16 -20.73 7.79
N ILE A 86 -25.28 -20.59 8.48
CA ILE A 86 -25.30 -20.30 9.92
C ILE A 86 -25.84 -21.51 10.66
N ASP A 87 -24.94 -22.21 11.35
CA ASP A 87 -25.28 -23.27 12.27
C ASP A 87 -24.53 -23.02 13.58
N HIS A 88 -25.27 -22.60 14.61
CA HIS A 88 -24.70 -22.30 15.93
C HIS A 88 -24.50 -23.56 16.78
N ASP A 89 -25.16 -24.68 16.44
CA ASP A 89 -25.04 -25.95 17.14
C ASP A 89 -23.84 -26.75 16.63
N ASP A 90 -23.47 -26.61 15.36
CA ASP A 90 -22.23 -27.13 14.78
C ASP A 90 -21.35 -26.01 14.14
N PRO A 91 -20.54 -25.32 14.96
CA PRO A 91 -19.66 -24.26 14.45
C PRO A 91 -18.61 -24.72 13.44
N ALA A 92 -18.22 -26.00 13.46
CA ALA A 92 -17.24 -26.54 12.53
C ALA A 92 -17.86 -26.78 11.15
N ALA A 93 -19.07 -27.34 11.09
CA ALA A 93 -19.82 -27.47 9.83
C ALA A 93 -20.11 -26.10 9.20
N ALA A 94 -20.54 -25.12 10.01
CA ALA A 94 -20.76 -23.76 9.53
C ALA A 94 -19.48 -23.10 8.99
N MET A 95 -18.31 -23.38 9.57
CA MET A 95 -17.03 -22.92 9.06
C MET A 95 -16.68 -23.59 7.72
N ALA A 96 -16.86 -24.91 7.63
CA ALA A 96 -16.59 -25.68 6.41
C ALA A 96 -17.48 -25.27 5.24
N ALA A 97 -18.77 -25.00 5.49
CA ALA A 97 -19.71 -24.51 4.47
C ALA A 97 -19.27 -23.16 3.88
N ARG A 98 -18.78 -22.24 4.73
CA ARG A 98 -18.22 -20.96 4.29
C ARG A 98 -16.93 -21.12 3.50
N ASP A 99 -16.06 -22.03 3.92
CA ASP A 99 -14.83 -22.32 3.18
C ASP A 99 -15.13 -22.88 1.78
N HIS A 100 -16.11 -23.78 1.69
CA HIS A 100 -16.59 -24.30 0.41
C HIS A 100 -17.15 -23.18 -0.49
N LEU A 101 -17.99 -22.29 0.06
CA LEU A 101 -18.49 -21.12 -0.67
C LEU A 101 -17.35 -20.20 -1.13
N SER A 102 -16.41 -19.88 -0.23
CA SER A 102 -15.28 -18.99 -0.52
C SER A 102 -14.40 -19.51 -1.65
N ARG A 103 -14.22 -20.83 -1.80
CA ARG A 103 -13.44 -21.43 -2.89
C ARG A 103 -14.05 -21.19 -4.27
N ARG A 104 -15.37 -21.03 -4.34
CA ARG A 104 -16.15 -20.79 -5.58
C ARG A 104 -16.23 -19.31 -5.99
N LEU A 105 -15.68 -18.41 -5.18
CA LEU A 105 -15.61 -16.98 -5.46
C LEU A 105 -14.33 -16.62 -6.23
N PRO A 106 -14.38 -15.63 -7.13
CA PRO A 106 -13.19 -15.11 -7.79
C PRO A 106 -12.32 -14.32 -6.79
N THR A 107 -11.02 -14.26 -7.04
CA THR A 107 -10.14 -13.35 -6.31
C THR A 107 -10.40 -11.90 -6.75
N GLN A 108 -10.51 -10.99 -5.80
CA GLN A 108 -10.68 -9.56 -6.07
C GLN A 108 -9.34 -8.91 -6.43
N SER A 109 -8.89 -9.09 -7.68
CA SER A 109 -7.57 -8.61 -8.15
C SER A 109 -7.56 -7.15 -8.63
N TYR A 110 -8.73 -6.56 -8.91
CA TYR A 110 -8.83 -5.15 -9.33
C TYR A 110 -8.89 -4.24 -8.10
N ARG A 111 -7.81 -3.47 -7.87
CA ARG A 111 -7.73 -2.47 -6.80
C ARG A 111 -7.85 -1.07 -7.42
N SER A 112 -8.89 -0.32 -7.07
CA SER A 112 -8.93 1.11 -7.38
C SER A 112 -8.04 1.88 -6.40
N GLU A 113 -7.45 3.00 -6.83
CA GLU A 113 -6.64 3.88 -5.95
C GLU A 113 -7.40 4.25 -4.67
N ARG A 114 -8.71 4.49 -4.79
CA ARG A 114 -9.64 4.78 -3.67
C ARG A 114 -9.79 3.61 -2.68
N GLN A 115 -9.74 2.36 -3.11
CA GLN A 115 -9.84 1.18 -2.25
C GLN A 115 -8.54 0.94 -1.44
N VAL A 116 -7.38 1.12 -2.09
CA VAL A 116 -6.08 1.10 -1.41
C VAL A 116 -5.96 2.28 -0.45
N ASP A 117 -6.50 3.43 -0.84
CA ASP A 117 -6.45 4.64 -0.02
C ASP A 117 -7.45 4.69 1.12
N LEU A 118 -8.59 4.00 1.07
CA LEU A 118 -9.57 4.00 2.17
C LEU A 118 -9.57 2.70 3.00
N GLN A 119 -8.80 1.67 2.61
CA GLN A 119 -8.77 0.37 3.28
C GLN A 119 -10.17 -0.25 3.49
N GLN A 120 -11.06 -0.07 2.51
CA GLN A 120 -12.44 -0.55 2.54
C GLN A 120 -12.51 -2.01 2.06
N PHE A 121 -11.99 -2.93 2.85
CA PHE A 121 -12.18 -4.37 2.61
C PHE A 121 -13.38 -4.88 3.39
N SER A 122 -14.28 -5.63 2.73
CA SER A 122 -15.28 -6.42 3.46
C SER A 122 -14.62 -7.51 4.28
N SER A 123 -15.25 -7.84 5.40
CA SER A 123 -14.84 -8.96 6.24
C SER A 123 -15.11 -10.28 5.50
N PRO A 124 -14.11 -11.17 5.35
CA PRO A 124 -14.30 -12.49 4.74
C PRO A 124 -15.33 -13.33 5.50
N LEU A 125 -16.04 -14.21 4.79
CA LEU A 125 -17.08 -15.09 5.35
C LEU A 125 -16.60 -15.89 6.56
N GLN A 126 -15.48 -16.59 6.45
CA GLN A 126 -14.95 -17.41 7.54
C GLN A 126 -14.59 -16.55 8.77
N LEU A 127 -14.07 -15.35 8.54
CA LEU A 127 -13.68 -14.43 9.60
C LEU A 127 -14.91 -13.83 10.31
N SER A 128 -15.99 -13.54 9.58
CA SER A 128 -17.24 -13.10 10.19
C SER A 128 -17.85 -14.15 11.11
N TRP A 129 -17.68 -15.44 10.77
CA TRP A 129 -18.11 -16.54 11.63
C TRP A 129 -17.32 -16.61 12.94
N LEU A 130 -15.99 -16.49 12.89
CA LEU A 130 -15.17 -16.41 14.10
C LEU A 130 -15.59 -15.24 15.00
N VAL A 131 -15.87 -14.09 14.40
CA VAL A 131 -16.38 -12.91 15.13
C VAL A 131 -17.72 -13.21 15.80
N ALA A 132 -18.65 -13.86 15.10
CA ALA A 132 -19.96 -14.22 15.63
C ALA A 132 -19.86 -15.21 16.80
N CYS A 133 -19.05 -16.27 16.67
CA CYS A 133 -18.79 -17.23 17.74
C CYS A 133 -18.19 -16.56 18.99
N ALA A 134 -17.24 -15.65 18.81
CA ALA A 134 -16.63 -14.89 19.92
C ALA A 134 -17.63 -13.93 20.58
N ALA A 135 -18.52 -13.32 19.79
CA ALA A 135 -19.45 -12.30 20.24
C ALA A 135 -20.56 -12.85 21.14
N ARG A 136 -20.99 -14.12 20.93
CA ARG A 136 -22.07 -14.78 21.70
C ARG A 136 -23.31 -13.89 21.78
N ILE A 137 -23.81 -13.52 20.60
CA ILE A 137 -24.98 -12.65 20.43
C ILE A 137 -26.25 -13.42 20.79
N THR A 138 -27.21 -12.73 21.38
CA THR A 138 -28.54 -13.23 21.74
C THR A 138 -29.62 -12.29 21.18
N GLN A 139 -30.88 -12.74 21.20
CA GLN A 139 -32.01 -11.91 20.78
C GLN A 139 -32.19 -10.63 21.60
N ALA A 140 -31.74 -10.62 22.85
CA ALA A 140 -31.83 -9.46 23.74
C ALA A 140 -30.80 -8.37 23.41
N ASP A 141 -29.85 -8.64 22.52
CA ASP A 141 -28.77 -7.70 22.25
C ASP A 141 -29.16 -6.54 21.33
N VAL A 142 -28.51 -5.41 21.58
CA VAL A 142 -28.40 -4.29 20.64
C VAL A 142 -26.98 -4.32 20.09
N VAL A 143 -26.84 -4.64 18.81
CA VAL A 143 -25.56 -4.87 18.15
C VAL A 143 -25.18 -3.67 17.30
N LEU A 144 -24.03 -3.06 17.58
CA LEU A 144 -23.43 -1.99 16.78
C LEU A 144 -22.37 -2.56 15.82
N GLU A 145 -22.50 -2.25 14.53
CA GLU A 145 -21.42 -2.38 13.56
C GLU A 145 -21.08 -0.99 13.00
N PRO A 146 -20.00 -0.34 13.49
CA PRO A 146 -19.72 1.06 13.18
C PRO A 146 -19.03 1.26 11.82
N SER A 147 -18.56 0.18 11.20
CA SER A 147 -17.89 0.17 9.88
C SER A 147 -18.40 -1.04 9.09
N ALA A 148 -19.69 -1.02 8.78
CA ALA A 148 -20.45 -2.21 8.42
C ALA A 148 -20.18 -2.73 7.01
N GLY A 149 -19.75 -1.88 6.09
CA GLY A 149 -19.59 -2.24 4.70
C GLY A 149 -20.88 -2.78 4.09
N THR A 150 -20.86 -4.02 3.60
CA THR A 150 -22.05 -4.74 3.11
C THR A 150 -22.76 -5.57 4.19
N GLY A 151 -22.29 -5.53 5.44
CA GLY A 151 -22.98 -6.08 6.61
C GLY A 151 -22.61 -7.52 6.97
N MET A 152 -21.43 -7.98 6.54
CA MET A 152 -21.01 -9.37 6.76
C MET A 152 -20.84 -9.73 8.25
N LEU A 153 -20.50 -8.79 9.15
CA LEU A 153 -20.47 -9.09 10.59
C LEU A 153 -21.88 -9.01 11.21
N ALA A 154 -22.70 -8.04 10.81
CA ALA A 154 -24.08 -7.87 11.29
C ALA A 154 -25.03 -8.99 10.88
N VAL A 155 -24.71 -9.77 9.82
CA VAL A 155 -25.60 -10.82 9.31
C VAL A 155 -26.03 -11.82 10.38
N HIS A 156 -25.11 -12.18 11.28
CA HIS A 156 -25.35 -13.12 12.37
C HIS A 156 -26.32 -12.56 13.41
N ALA A 157 -26.16 -11.28 13.77
CA ALA A 157 -27.08 -10.59 14.67
C ALA A 157 -28.49 -10.50 14.08
N ARG A 158 -28.60 -10.24 12.76
CA ARG A 158 -29.89 -10.21 12.06
C ARG A 158 -30.62 -11.56 12.12
N GLN A 159 -29.88 -12.63 11.87
CA GLN A 159 -30.37 -14.01 11.87
C GLN A 159 -30.83 -14.47 13.25
N ILE A 160 -30.08 -14.09 14.29
CA ILE A 160 -30.48 -14.34 15.68
C ILE A 160 -31.76 -13.56 16.04
N GLY A 161 -32.01 -12.40 15.41
CA GLY A 161 -33.13 -11.51 15.70
C GLY A 161 -32.79 -10.36 16.65
N ALA A 162 -31.49 -10.07 16.83
CA ALA A 162 -31.01 -8.96 17.64
C ALA A 162 -31.29 -7.60 16.96
N ARG A 163 -31.38 -6.52 17.75
CA ARG A 163 -31.54 -5.17 17.20
C ARG A 163 -30.21 -4.69 16.63
N LEU A 164 -30.22 -4.12 15.42
CA LEU A 164 -29.02 -3.66 14.72
C LEU A 164 -28.90 -2.13 14.69
N LEU A 165 -27.71 -1.64 15.00
CA LEU A 165 -27.25 -0.28 14.76
C LEU A 165 -26.14 -0.33 13.70
N LEU A 166 -26.45 0.13 12.49
CA LEU A 166 -25.54 0.02 11.34
C LEU A 166 -25.00 1.40 10.95
N ASN A 167 -23.70 1.48 10.72
CA ASN A 167 -23.02 2.65 10.20
C ASN A 167 -22.07 2.28 9.06
N GLU A 168 -22.17 2.98 7.93
CA GLU A 168 -21.24 2.84 6.81
C GLU A 168 -20.96 4.21 6.19
N ARG A 169 -19.68 4.56 6.05
CA ARG A 169 -19.25 5.89 5.63
C ARG A 169 -19.43 6.09 4.13
N ASP A 170 -19.22 5.05 3.32
CA ASP A 170 -19.38 5.14 1.87
C ASP A 170 -20.87 5.18 1.48
N PRO A 171 -21.33 6.22 0.74
CA PRO A 171 -22.72 6.36 0.35
C PRO A 171 -23.30 5.15 -0.39
N LEU A 172 -22.56 4.57 -1.33
CA LEU A 172 -23.04 3.46 -2.16
C LEU A 172 -23.20 2.20 -1.31
N ARG A 173 -22.22 1.90 -0.46
CA ARG A 173 -22.29 0.74 0.46
C ARG A 173 -23.37 0.91 1.50
N ALA A 174 -23.58 2.12 2.02
CA ALA A 174 -24.66 2.40 2.96
C ALA A 174 -26.04 2.16 2.33
N ASP A 175 -26.24 2.53 1.06
CA ASP A 175 -27.50 2.29 0.34
C ASP A 175 -27.74 0.81 0.02
N ILE A 176 -26.68 0.08 -0.35
CA ILE A 176 -26.73 -1.39 -0.51
C ILE A 176 -27.06 -2.06 0.82
N LEU A 177 -26.38 -1.66 1.90
CA LEU A 177 -26.59 -2.19 3.25
C LEU A 177 -28.01 -1.92 3.76
N SER A 178 -28.54 -0.72 3.50
CA SER A 178 -29.93 -0.40 3.83
C SER A 178 -30.92 -1.31 3.10
N SER A 179 -30.65 -1.62 1.83
CA SER A 179 -31.46 -2.55 1.03
C SER A 179 -31.36 -3.99 1.53
N LEU A 180 -30.16 -4.44 1.92
CA LEU A 180 -29.91 -5.79 2.44
C LEU A 180 -30.63 -6.06 3.76
N PHE A 181 -30.62 -5.11 4.69
CA PHE A 181 -31.16 -5.28 6.04
C PHE A 181 -32.57 -4.69 6.22
N GLY A 182 -33.07 -3.94 5.25
CA GLY A 182 -34.40 -3.33 5.27
C GLY A 182 -34.56 -2.27 6.37
N GLN A 183 -33.47 -1.59 6.73
CA GLN A 183 -33.45 -0.58 7.78
C GLN A 183 -32.55 0.61 7.41
N PRO A 184 -32.71 1.77 8.08
CA PRO A 184 -31.80 2.89 7.91
C PRO A 184 -30.37 2.56 8.35
N VAL A 185 -29.40 3.17 7.66
CA VAL A 185 -27.96 3.08 7.95
C VAL A 185 -27.42 4.49 8.18
N THR A 186 -26.71 4.67 9.30
CA THR A 186 -26.03 5.93 9.61
C THR A 186 -24.73 6.05 8.79
N ARG A 187 -24.23 7.27 8.57
CA ARG A 187 -23.03 7.54 7.72
C ARG A 187 -21.97 8.38 8.43
N TYR A 188 -21.93 8.26 9.75
CA TYR A 188 -21.01 8.96 10.63
C TYR A 188 -19.57 8.50 10.39
N ASP A 189 -18.61 9.40 10.62
CA ASP A 189 -17.22 9.00 10.85
C ASP A 189 -17.17 8.24 12.18
N ALA A 190 -16.82 6.96 12.11
CA ALA A 190 -16.84 6.06 13.24
C ALA A 190 -15.76 6.39 14.30
N GLU A 191 -14.80 7.25 14.00
CA GLU A 191 -13.94 7.89 15.02
C GLU A 191 -14.79 8.61 16.10
N PHE A 192 -15.95 9.14 15.70
CA PHE A 192 -16.87 9.90 16.55
C PHE A 192 -18.20 9.18 16.79
N ILE A 193 -18.26 7.85 16.61
CA ILE A 193 -19.51 7.09 16.78
C ILE A 193 -20.07 7.23 18.21
N HIS A 194 -19.18 7.36 19.20
CA HIS A 194 -19.57 7.66 20.58
C HIS A 194 -20.31 8.98 20.71
N ASP A 195 -19.94 10.00 19.94
CA ASP A 195 -20.49 11.34 20.07
C ASP A 195 -21.74 11.54 19.19
N LEU A 196 -21.80 10.82 18.06
CA LEU A 196 -22.81 11.01 17.00
C LEU A 196 -24.03 10.10 17.10
N LEU A 197 -23.92 8.91 17.73
CA LEU A 197 -25.07 8.04 17.94
C LEU A 197 -26.06 8.65 18.94
N ASP A 198 -27.35 8.35 18.76
CA ASP A 198 -28.40 8.77 19.70
C ASP A 198 -28.03 8.35 21.13
N PRO A 199 -28.06 9.24 22.14
CA PRO A 199 -27.77 8.88 23.53
C PRO A 199 -28.57 7.70 24.10
N ALA A 200 -29.77 7.44 23.57
CA ALA A 200 -30.61 6.29 23.91
C ALA A 200 -30.07 4.98 23.32
N ASP A 201 -29.32 5.03 22.22
CA ASP A 201 -28.71 3.87 21.60
C ASP A 201 -27.46 3.44 22.38
N ARG A 202 -27.65 2.44 23.25
CA ARG A 202 -26.57 1.81 24.02
C ARG A 202 -26.38 0.36 23.60
N PRO A 203 -25.43 0.06 22.71
CA PRO A 203 -25.20 -1.30 22.25
C PRO A 203 -24.68 -2.19 23.38
N THR A 204 -25.17 -3.43 23.45
CA THR A 204 -24.64 -4.48 24.34
C THR A 204 -23.55 -5.31 23.66
N VAL A 205 -23.50 -5.27 22.32
CA VAL A 205 -22.43 -5.88 21.52
C VAL A 205 -21.93 -4.89 20.47
N ALA A 206 -20.62 -4.84 20.25
CA ALA A 206 -20.02 -4.12 19.12
C ALA A 206 -19.13 -5.05 18.29
N LEU A 207 -19.38 -5.13 16.99
CA LEU A 207 -18.57 -5.87 16.03
C LEU A 207 -17.83 -4.87 15.16
N ILE A 208 -16.51 -4.95 15.06
CA ILE A 208 -15.75 -3.91 14.35
C ILE A 208 -14.58 -4.48 13.54
N ASN A 209 -14.50 -4.06 12.28
CA ASN A 209 -13.36 -4.22 11.40
C ASN A 209 -13.03 -2.83 10.83
N PRO A 210 -12.31 -1.98 11.59
CA PRO A 210 -12.12 -0.60 11.20
C PRO A 210 -11.01 -0.49 10.13
N PRO A 211 -10.92 0.64 9.41
CA PRO A 211 -9.76 0.88 8.55
C PRO A 211 -8.49 0.89 9.40
N PHE A 212 -7.49 0.08 9.04
CA PHE A 212 -6.30 -0.14 9.88
C PHE A 212 -5.37 1.08 9.98
N SER A 213 -5.41 2.03 9.04
CA SER A 213 -4.45 3.14 9.00
C SER A 213 -4.93 4.44 8.31
N ARG A 214 -6.23 4.77 8.32
CA ARG A 214 -6.78 5.96 7.63
C ARG A 214 -7.88 6.69 8.40
N SER A 215 -7.77 8.02 8.50
CA SER A 215 -8.77 8.93 9.10
C SER A 215 -9.07 10.09 8.16
N GLU A 216 -10.34 10.49 8.04
CA GLU A 216 -10.80 11.49 7.06
C GLU A 216 -10.25 12.90 7.34
N ALA A 217 -10.08 13.26 8.62
CA ALA A 217 -9.49 14.54 9.01
C ALA A 217 -7.95 14.58 8.93
N ARG A 218 -7.28 13.41 8.84
CA ARG A 218 -5.82 13.28 9.04
C ARG A 218 -5.08 12.50 7.95
N GLY A 219 -5.77 11.98 6.94
CA GLY A 219 -5.16 11.20 5.88
C GLY A 219 -4.70 9.81 6.37
N ARG A 220 -3.43 9.43 6.10
CA ARG A 220 -2.85 8.16 6.61
C ARG A 220 -2.56 8.31 8.09
N ASP A 221 -3.30 7.58 8.90
CA ASP A 221 -3.24 7.64 10.34
C ASP A 221 -3.21 6.23 10.93
N ARG A 222 -2.03 5.79 11.35
CA ARG A 222 -1.76 4.50 12.00
C ARG A 222 -2.60 4.26 13.28
N HIS A 223 -3.28 5.28 13.78
CA HIS A 223 -4.15 5.21 14.95
C HIS A 223 -5.63 5.30 14.60
N ALA A 224 -6.02 5.38 13.32
CA ALA A 224 -7.43 5.47 12.94
C ALA A 224 -8.24 4.27 13.44
N GLY A 225 -7.81 3.04 13.14
CA GLY A 225 -8.48 1.84 13.66
C GLY A 225 -8.56 1.82 15.19
N ALA A 226 -7.52 2.31 15.88
CA ALA A 226 -7.50 2.44 17.33
C ALA A 226 -8.54 3.45 17.84
N ARG A 227 -8.76 4.57 17.14
CA ARG A 227 -9.75 5.59 17.53
C ARG A 227 -11.17 5.14 17.27
N HIS A 228 -11.44 4.48 16.15
CA HIS A 228 -12.75 3.87 15.87
C HIS A 228 -13.09 2.83 16.94
N LEU A 229 -12.15 1.93 17.26
CA LEU A 229 -12.32 0.95 18.32
C LEU A 229 -12.54 1.62 19.69
N ARG A 230 -11.75 2.65 20.03
CA ARG A 230 -11.92 3.40 21.27
C ARG A 230 -13.31 4.01 21.38
N SER A 231 -13.79 4.63 20.30
CA SER A 231 -15.11 5.26 20.23
C SER A 231 -16.25 4.24 20.40
N ALA A 232 -16.15 3.08 19.72
CA ALA A 232 -17.09 1.97 19.91
C ALA A 232 -17.11 1.45 21.36
N LEU A 233 -15.95 1.27 21.99
CA LEU A 233 -15.84 0.83 23.39
C LEU A 233 -16.36 1.88 24.40
N GLN A 234 -16.18 3.17 24.10
CA GLN A 234 -16.77 4.25 24.90
C GLN A 234 -18.30 4.19 24.86
N ARG A 235 -18.88 3.93 23.69
CA ARG A 235 -20.33 3.81 23.48
C ARG A 235 -20.94 2.49 24.00
N LEU A 236 -20.16 1.41 24.05
CA LEU A 236 -20.59 0.09 24.53
C LEU A 236 -21.23 0.18 25.93
N GLY A 237 -22.35 -0.50 26.13
CA GLY A 237 -23.06 -0.57 27.41
C GLY A 237 -22.23 -1.26 28.49
N HIS A 238 -22.61 -1.04 29.76
CA HIS A 238 -22.02 -1.75 30.89
C HIS A 238 -22.11 -3.28 30.66
N ARG A 239 -21.05 -4.04 30.97
CA ARG A 239 -20.94 -5.48 30.69
C ARG A 239 -21.10 -5.89 29.21
N GLY A 240 -21.14 -4.93 28.29
CA GLY A 240 -21.20 -5.21 26.87
C GLY A 240 -19.92 -5.84 26.34
N ARG A 241 -20.02 -6.59 25.25
CA ARG A 241 -18.89 -7.24 24.57
C ARG A 241 -18.54 -6.53 23.27
N CYS A 242 -17.25 -6.33 23.00
CA CYS A 242 -16.79 -5.92 21.68
C CYS A 242 -15.86 -6.99 21.10
N VAL A 243 -16.07 -7.36 19.84
CA VAL A 243 -15.16 -8.20 19.06
C VAL A 243 -14.59 -7.36 17.92
N ALA A 244 -13.27 -7.20 17.92
CA ALA A 244 -12.55 -6.32 17.01
C ALA A 244 -11.54 -7.10 16.16
N LEU A 245 -11.56 -6.84 14.86
CA LEU A 245 -10.55 -7.28 13.91
C LEU A 245 -9.54 -6.15 13.71
N MET A 246 -8.26 -6.38 14.01
CA MET A 246 -7.21 -5.37 13.99
C MET A 246 -5.95 -5.90 13.31
N SER A 247 -5.14 -5.01 12.73
CA SER A 247 -3.85 -5.42 12.15
C SER A 247 -2.92 -6.09 13.19
N PRO A 248 -1.99 -6.97 12.77
CA PRO A 248 -1.01 -7.60 13.68
C PRO A 248 -0.16 -6.61 14.46
N ALA A 249 0.07 -5.42 13.90
CA ALA A 249 0.80 -4.35 14.55
C ALA A 249 0.09 -3.80 15.79
N PHE A 250 -1.24 -3.95 15.91
CA PHE A 250 -2.03 -3.53 17.06
C PHE A 250 -1.89 -4.54 18.21
N ALA A 251 -0.74 -4.49 18.88
CA ALA A 251 -0.38 -5.36 20.00
C ALA A 251 0.36 -4.55 21.07
N ARG A 252 0.39 -5.06 22.31
CA ARG A 252 1.09 -4.43 23.44
C ARG A 252 2.57 -4.15 23.14
N ASP A 253 3.21 -5.05 22.42
CA ASP A 253 4.61 -5.07 22.00
C ASP A 253 4.81 -4.80 20.50
N GLY A 254 3.73 -4.47 19.77
CA GLY A 254 3.76 -4.20 18.34
C GLY A 254 3.98 -2.72 17.99
N ALA A 255 4.15 -2.44 16.69
CA ALA A 255 4.31 -1.06 16.18
C ALA A 255 3.09 -0.14 16.48
N GLY A 256 1.94 -0.71 16.79
CA GLY A 256 0.70 -0.05 17.22
C GLY A 256 0.55 0.11 18.74
N ALA A 257 1.58 -0.18 19.55
CA ALA A 257 1.51 -0.23 21.01
C ALA A 257 0.88 1.02 21.66
N LYS A 258 1.10 2.23 21.13
CA LYS A 258 0.46 3.46 21.63
C LYS A 258 -1.06 3.44 21.46
N GLY A 259 -1.54 2.99 20.30
CA GLY A 259 -2.98 2.85 20.03
C GLY A 259 -3.58 1.73 20.89
N TYR A 260 -2.87 0.61 21.01
CA TYR A 260 -3.25 -0.50 21.88
C TYR A 260 -3.38 -0.05 23.34
N ALA A 261 -2.41 0.70 23.86
CA ALA A 261 -2.45 1.24 25.22
C ALA A 261 -3.61 2.22 25.41
N ALA A 262 -3.88 3.10 24.44
CA ALA A 262 -4.99 4.05 24.50
C ALA A 262 -6.36 3.37 24.50
N VAL A 263 -6.53 2.28 23.74
CA VAL A 263 -7.75 1.45 23.75
C VAL A 263 -7.85 0.67 25.06
N SER A 264 -6.76 0.04 25.50
CA SER A 264 -6.70 -0.74 26.74
C SER A 264 -6.97 0.09 28.00
N ALA A 265 -6.72 1.40 27.95
CA ALA A 265 -7.07 2.34 29.01
C ALA A 265 -8.59 2.58 29.12
N VAL A 266 -9.35 2.36 28.05
CA VAL A 266 -10.83 2.44 28.07
C VAL A 266 -11.42 1.10 28.47
N VAL A 267 -11.06 0.03 27.76
CA VAL A 267 -11.40 -1.35 28.11
C VAL A 267 -10.21 -2.22 27.77
N ARG A 268 -9.69 -2.96 28.75
CA ARG A 268 -8.62 -3.94 28.52
C ARG A 268 -9.18 -5.15 27.75
N PRO A 269 -8.48 -5.66 26.72
CA PRO A 269 -8.90 -6.90 26.06
C PRO A 269 -8.85 -8.07 27.03
N ARG A 270 -9.88 -8.90 27.01
CA ARG A 270 -9.99 -10.13 27.81
C ARG A 270 -9.33 -11.32 27.10
N PHE A 271 -9.47 -11.37 25.79
CA PHE A 271 -9.00 -12.47 24.95
C PHE A 271 -8.48 -11.94 23.62
N GLU A 272 -7.35 -12.45 23.14
CA GLU A 272 -6.75 -12.08 21.87
C GLU A 272 -6.25 -13.30 21.11
N ILE A 273 -6.49 -13.34 19.80
CA ILE A 273 -5.97 -14.37 18.91
C ILE A 273 -5.22 -13.67 17.77
N THR A 274 -3.94 -13.99 17.60
CA THR A 274 -3.22 -13.67 16.36
C THR A 274 -3.41 -14.83 15.38
N ILE A 275 -4.08 -14.57 14.27
CA ILE A 275 -4.39 -15.56 13.24
C ILE A 275 -3.40 -15.33 12.09
N HIS A 276 -2.48 -16.28 11.93
CA HIS A 276 -1.54 -16.34 10.81
C HIS A 276 -2.26 -16.87 9.55
N GLY A 277 -1.54 -16.92 8.42
CA GLY A 277 -2.11 -17.32 7.12
C GLY A 277 -2.65 -16.14 6.30
N GLN A 278 -3.54 -16.44 5.34
CA GLN A 278 -4.08 -15.49 4.35
C GLN A 278 -5.61 -15.32 4.45
N PRO A 279 -6.16 -14.84 5.59
CA PRO A 279 -7.61 -14.73 5.79
C PRO A 279 -8.30 -13.81 4.76
N TYR A 280 -7.57 -12.88 4.15
CA TYR A 280 -8.05 -11.98 3.10
C TYR A 280 -7.60 -12.40 1.69
N ALA A 281 -7.16 -13.64 1.46
CA ALA A 281 -6.64 -14.10 0.15
C ALA A 281 -7.60 -13.80 -1.01
N LYS A 282 -8.89 -14.08 -0.83
CA LYS A 282 -9.94 -13.78 -1.84
C LYS A 282 -10.21 -12.30 -2.03
N HIS A 283 -9.86 -11.47 -1.05
CA HIS A 283 -9.88 -10.01 -1.12
C HIS A 283 -8.52 -9.45 -1.58
N GLY A 284 -7.62 -10.33 -2.05
CA GLY A 284 -6.35 -9.98 -2.67
C GLY A 284 -5.25 -9.59 -1.68
N THR A 285 -5.33 -9.91 -0.38
CA THR A 285 -4.25 -9.62 0.58
C THR A 285 -3.88 -10.82 1.46
N ALA A 286 -2.59 -11.01 1.71
CA ALA A 286 -2.04 -12.10 2.51
C ALA A 286 -1.59 -11.62 3.91
N ILE A 287 -2.40 -10.76 4.55
CA ILE A 287 -2.06 -10.14 5.83
C ILE A 287 -2.65 -10.99 6.97
N SER A 288 -1.81 -11.36 7.95
CA SER A 288 -2.28 -11.93 9.23
C SER A 288 -3.19 -10.94 9.96
N ILE A 289 -4.05 -11.39 10.86
CA ILE A 289 -4.96 -10.49 11.59
C ILE A 289 -5.02 -10.83 13.08
N ARG A 290 -5.43 -9.86 13.91
CA ARG A 290 -5.75 -10.10 15.32
C ARG A 290 -7.25 -9.99 15.53
N LEU A 291 -7.83 -10.98 16.20
CA LEU A 291 -9.17 -10.93 16.77
C LEU A 291 -9.04 -10.63 18.26
N LEU A 292 -9.62 -9.52 18.72
CA LEU A 292 -9.60 -9.10 20.12
C LEU A 292 -11.03 -9.08 20.68
N VAL A 293 -11.20 -9.63 21.88
CA VAL A 293 -12.46 -9.64 22.62
C VAL A 293 -12.32 -8.77 23.86
N PHE A 294 -13.21 -7.80 24.00
CA PHE A 294 -13.32 -6.89 25.13
C PHE A 294 -14.65 -7.11 25.84
N ASP A 295 -14.63 -7.18 27.17
CA ASP A 295 -15.84 -7.14 27.99
C ASP A 295 -15.78 -5.89 28.87
N LYS A 296 -16.71 -4.95 28.70
CA LYS A 296 -16.72 -3.70 29.47
C LYS A 296 -16.97 -4.01 30.93
N SER A 297 -16.19 -3.39 31.83
CA SER A 297 -16.14 -3.68 33.27
C SER A 297 -15.36 -4.95 33.67
N TRP A 298 -14.84 -5.73 32.72
CA TRP A 298 -13.95 -6.84 33.06
C TRP A 298 -12.60 -6.34 33.59
N THR A 299 -12.04 -7.06 34.56
CA THR A 299 -10.68 -6.85 35.07
C THR A 299 -9.94 -8.18 35.13
N GLY A 300 -8.64 -8.16 34.84
CA GLY A 300 -7.79 -9.35 34.85
C GLY A 300 -6.62 -9.26 33.87
N GLU A 301 -6.00 -10.42 33.64
CA GLU A 301 -4.93 -10.60 32.66
C GLU A 301 -5.49 -11.06 31.32
N THR A 302 -5.03 -10.42 30.25
CA THR A 302 -5.44 -10.72 28.87
C THR A 302 -4.93 -12.10 28.48
N ALA A 303 -5.83 -12.99 28.04
CA ALA A 303 -5.43 -14.26 27.44
C ALA A 303 -4.99 -14.05 25.99
N CYS A 304 -3.75 -14.44 25.67
CA CYS A 304 -3.15 -14.25 24.35
C CYS A 304 -2.92 -15.60 23.68
N HIS A 305 -3.44 -15.76 22.47
CA HIS A 305 -3.35 -16.99 21.69
C HIS A 305 -2.84 -16.71 20.27
N VAL A 306 -2.35 -17.75 19.62
CA VAL A 306 -1.86 -17.74 18.24
C VAL A 306 -2.45 -18.93 17.51
N ALA A 307 -2.92 -18.71 16.27
CA ALA A 307 -3.42 -19.74 15.36
C ALA A 307 -2.65 -19.65 14.05
N ALA A 308 -2.28 -20.79 13.43
CA ALA A 308 -1.59 -20.80 12.15
C ALA A 308 -2.49 -20.33 10.99
N ASP A 309 -3.80 -20.57 11.10
CA ASP A 309 -4.81 -20.22 10.09
C ASP A 309 -6.22 -20.07 10.71
N LEU A 310 -7.24 -19.88 9.85
CA LEU A 310 -8.64 -19.74 10.26
C LEU A 310 -9.24 -21.03 10.85
N ALA A 311 -8.74 -22.21 10.46
CA ALA A 311 -9.24 -23.48 10.96
C ALA A 311 -8.77 -23.71 12.41
N GLU A 312 -7.50 -23.40 12.70
CA GLU A 312 -6.95 -23.44 14.07
C GLU A 312 -7.52 -22.33 14.97
N ALA A 313 -7.97 -21.22 14.39
CA ALA A 313 -8.58 -20.14 15.17
C ALA A 313 -9.96 -20.51 15.75
N LEU A 314 -10.72 -21.39 15.10
CA LEU A 314 -12.07 -21.74 15.55
C LEU A 314 -12.09 -22.40 16.94
N PRO A 315 -11.31 -23.47 17.23
CA PRO A 315 -11.24 -24.05 18.57
C PRO A 315 -10.83 -23.05 19.67
N LEU A 316 -9.99 -22.06 19.34
CA LEU A 316 -9.59 -21.00 20.27
C LEU A 316 -10.72 -20.00 20.52
N VAL A 317 -11.46 -19.62 19.48
CA VAL A 317 -12.63 -18.76 19.60
C VAL A 317 -13.72 -19.40 20.47
N LEU A 318 -13.92 -20.71 20.36
CA LEU A 318 -14.90 -21.42 21.18
C LEU A 318 -14.51 -21.46 22.67
N GLN A 319 -13.23 -21.26 23.00
CA GLN A 319 -12.72 -21.11 24.37
C GLN A 319 -12.86 -19.69 24.93
N VAL A 320 -13.26 -18.70 24.12
CA VAL A 320 -13.52 -17.34 24.62
C VAL A 320 -14.53 -17.43 25.77
N PRO A 321 -14.24 -16.87 26.96
CA PRO A 321 -15.12 -17.01 28.10
C PRO A 321 -16.56 -16.47 27.85
N PRO A 322 -17.56 -16.94 28.63
CA PRO A 322 -18.89 -16.34 28.63
C PRO A 322 -18.85 -14.82 28.84
N ARG A 323 -19.84 -14.14 28.28
CA ARG A 323 -20.05 -12.71 28.50
C ARG A 323 -20.29 -12.45 29.98
N LEU A 324 -19.93 -11.26 30.44
CA LEU A 324 -20.19 -10.87 31.81
C LEU A 324 -21.70 -10.80 32.09
N ASP A 325 -22.10 -11.28 33.25
CA ASP A 325 -23.48 -11.23 33.74
C ASP A 325 -23.60 -10.42 35.04
N ASP A 326 -24.83 -10.38 35.60
CA ASP A 326 -25.09 -9.60 36.81
C ASP A 326 -24.41 -10.11 38.07
N GLY A 327 -24.05 -11.40 38.11
CA GLY A 327 -23.33 -12.05 39.20
C GLY A 327 -21.83 -11.82 39.18
N ASP A 328 -21.25 -11.38 38.05
CA ASP A 328 -19.82 -11.09 37.97
C ASP A 328 -19.42 -9.87 38.81
N PRO A 329 -18.32 -9.93 39.58
CA PRO A 329 -17.87 -8.83 40.42
C PRO A 329 -17.59 -7.57 39.58
N THR A 330 -18.25 -6.47 39.94
CA THR A 330 -17.94 -5.15 39.36
C THR A 330 -16.71 -4.58 40.04
N PRO A 331 -15.73 -4.02 39.30
CA PRO A 331 -14.62 -3.34 39.92
C PRO A 331 -15.13 -2.15 40.74
N PRO A 332 -14.51 -1.84 41.90
CA PRO A 332 -14.87 -0.67 42.67
C PRO A 332 -14.72 0.57 41.79
N THR A 333 -15.73 1.45 41.83
CA THR A 333 -15.70 2.73 41.12
C THR A 333 -14.44 3.48 41.54
N PRO A 334 -13.57 3.93 40.61
CA PRO A 334 -12.46 4.78 41.00
C PRO A 334 -13.04 6.01 41.68
N ALA A 335 -12.66 6.26 42.94
CA ALA A 335 -12.97 7.52 43.59
C ALA A 335 -12.51 8.65 42.64
N MET A 336 -13.42 9.54 42.26
CA MET A 336 -13.07 10.77 41.57
C MET A 336 -12.08 11.52 42.46
N LEU A 337 -10.79 11.39 42.17
CA LEU A 337 -9.81 12.33 42.68
C LEU A 337 -10.17 13.69 42.04
N PRO A 338 -10.38 14.75 42.82
CA PRO A 338 -10.63 16.06 42.25
C PRO A 338 -9.45 16.43 41.36
N LEU A 339 -9.76 16.80 40.11
CA LEU A 339 -8.78 17.36 39.18
C LEU A 339 -8.05 18.51 39.89
N PRO A 340 -6.71 18.58 39.83
CA PRO A 340 -6.01 19.76 40.31
C PRO A 340 -6.48 20.95 39.48
N VAL A 341 -7.14 21.92 40.12
CA VAL A 341 -7.38 23.23 39.53
C VAL A 341 -6.00 23.84 39.31
N ALA A 342 -5.55 23.88 38.06
CA ALA A 342 -4.33 24.58 37.70
C ALA A 342 -4.50 26.07 38.07
N PRO A 343 -3.53 26.69 38.77
CA PRO A 343 -3.61 28.11 39.08
C PRO A 343 -3.60 28.91 37.78
N VAL A 344 -4.58 29.80 37.63
CA VAL A 344 -4.65 30.79 36.55
C VAL A 344 -3.42 31.69 36.68
N PRO A 345 -2.53 31.77 35.68
CA PRO A 345 -1.42 32.73 35.73
C PRO A 345 -2.00 34.12 35.52
N SER A 346 -1.86 34.98 36.52
CA SER A 346 -2.05 36.42 36.36
C SER A 346 -1.01 36.96 35.37
N ALA A 347 -1.50 37.62 34.32
CA ALA A 347 -0.65 38.21 33.29
C ALA A 347 0.21 39.35 33.87
N PRO A 348 1.54 39.36 33.64
CA PRO A 348 2.35 40.54 33.90
C PRO A 348 2.22 41.54 32.74
N PRO A 349 2.43 42.85 32.98
CA PRO A 349 2.21 43.87 31.97
C PRO A 349 3.26 43.79 30.86
N ARG A 350 2.79 43.93 29.62
CA ARG A 350 3.63 44.09 28.44
C ARG A 350 4.48 45.36 28.58
N LYS A 351 5.80 45.20 28.51
CA LYS A 351 6.72 46.23 27.98
C LYS A 351 7.58 45.57 26.91
N GLY A 352 7.50 46.13 25.70
CA GLY A 352 8.12 45.60 24.51
C GLY A 352 9.62 45.87 24.42
N GLY A 353 10.21 45.42 23.31
CA GLY A 353 11.55 45.81 22.89
C GLY A 353 12.43 44.64 22.46
N LEU A 354 12.30 44.29 21.17
CA LEU A 354 13.35 43.94 20.21
C LEU A 354 14.78 43.63 20.72
N PHE A 355 15.28 42.46 20.30
CA PHE A 355 16.65 41.96 20.32
C PHE A 355 17.25 41.54 21.68
N SER A 356 17.16 40.24 21.99
CA SER A 356 18.26 39.51 22.64
C SER A 356 18.18 38.00 22.39
N ARG A 357 19.10 37.54 21.54
CA ARG A 357 19.91 36.31 21.67
C ARG A 357 19.22 35.08 22.27
N VAL A 358 18.66 34.24 21.41
CA VAL A 358 18.39 32.83 21.74
C VAL A 358 19.72 32.09 21.73
N GLU A 359 20.16 31.61 22.90
CA GLU A 359 21.24 30.63 22.97
C GLU A 359 20.80 29.34 22.26
N PRO A 360 21.62 28.79 21.35
CA PRO A 360 21.29 27.52 20.73
C PRO A 360 21.33 26.43 21.79
N MET A 361 20.20 25.74 21.94
CA MET A 361 20.13 24.49 22.69
C MET A 361 21.15 23.54 22.10
N LYS A 362 22.17 23.18 22.88
CA LYS A 362 23.20 22.20 22.48
C LYS A 362 22.51 20.88 22.13
N THR A 363 22.40 20.59 20.85
CA THR A 363 22.20 19.23 20.34
C THR A 363 23.44 18.43 20.74
N ILE A 364 23.25 17.46 21.63
CA ILE A 364 24.24 16.42 21.85
C ILE A 364 24.30 15.62 20.55
N ALA A 365 25.35 15.84 19.76
CA ALA A 365 25.68 14.98 18.64
C ALA A 365 26.04 13.59 19.19
N PRO A 366 25.37 12.50 18.78
CA PRO A 366 25.96 11.17 18.95
C PRO A 366 27.05 11.02 17.89
N PRO A 367 28.33 10.82 18.25
CA PRO A 367 29.32 10.35 17.32
C PRO A 367 29.23 8.82 17.31
N LEU A 368 28.73 8.22 16.24
CA LEU A 368 29.07 6.84 15.92
C LEU A 368 28.87 6.62 14.43
N VAL A 369 29.97 6.27 13.77
CA VAL A 369 29.97 5.68 12.42
C VAL A 369 28.84 4.63 12.38
N PRO A 370 27.87 4.71 11.45
CA PRO A 370 26.91 3.64 11.27
C PRO A 370 27.68 2.45 10.70
N THR A 371 28.13 1.56 11.58
CA THR A 371 28.66 0.26 11.18
C THR A 371 27.47 -0.57 10.70
N ILE A 372 27.34 -0.66 9.38
CA ILE A 372 26.67 -1.79 8.73
C ILE A 372 27.28 -3.06 9.34
N ALA A 373 26.44 -4.00 9.77
CA ALA A 373 26.91 -5.22 10.40
C ALA A 373 27.70 -6.09 9.40
N GLY A 374 29.02 -6.16 9.58
CA GLY A 374 29.96 -6.98 8.80
C GLY A 374 30.75 -6.20 7.75
N ASP A 375 31.97 -6.67 7.46
CA ASP A 375 32.83 -6.08 6.44
C ASP A 375 32.24 -6.33 5.04
N PRO A 376 32.06 -5.28 4.21
CA PRO A 376 31.53 -5.46 2.87
C PRO A 376 32.59 -6.09 1.95
N GLU A 377 32.17 -7.09 1.18
CA GLU A 377 33.03 -7.83 0.24
C GLU A 377 32.48 -7.66 -1.19
N LEU A 378 33.34 -7.84 -2.21
CA LEU A 378 32.88 -7.90 -3.58
C LEU A 378 32.10 -9.20 -3.80
N LEU A 379 30.88 -9.08 -4.33
CA LEU A 379 30.01 -10.21 -4.63
C LEU A 379 30.67 -11.14 -5.66
N ALA A 380 30.92 -12.38 -5.24
CA ALA A 380 31.42 -13.43 -6.09
C ALA A 380 30.28 -14.07 -6.90
N TYR A 381 30.52 -14.26 -8.19
CA TYR A 381 29.64 -14.94 -9.14
C TYR A 381 30.48 -15.34 -10.37
N ASP A 382 30.04 -16.38 -11.06
CA ASP A 382 30.64 -16.85 -12.31
C ASP A 382 29.79 -16.43 -13.52
N ILE A 383 30.44 -16.24 -14.66
CA ILE A 383 29.77 -15.93 -15.93
C ILE A 383 29.46 -17.22 -16.67
N LEU A 384 28.20 -17.40 -17.05
CA LEU A 384 27.76 -18.50 -17.87
C LEU A 384 27.98 -18.19 -19.35
N ALA A 385 28.88 -18.95 -19.99
CA ALA A 385 29.11 -18.88 -21.44
C ALA A 385 27.85 -19.33 -22.20
N THR A 386 27.24 -20.42 -21.74
CA THR A 386 25.99 -20.98 -22.27
C THR A 386 24.88 -20.79 -21.24
N PRO A 387 23.76 -20.12 -21.58
CA PRO A 387 22.65 -19.94 -20.66
C PRO A 387 21.98 -21.29 -20.34
N PRO A 388 21.41 -21.46 -19.13
CA PRO A 388 20.55 -22.60 -18.84
C PRO A 388 19.35 -22.63 -19.79
N ALA A 389 18.82 -23.82 -20.07
CA ALA A 389 17.61 -23.98 -20.87
C ALA A 389 16.44 -23.22 -20.21
N SER A 390 15.59 -22.59 -21.03
CA SER A 390 14.35 -22.02 -20.53
C SER A 390 13.44 -23.14 -20.03
N GLY A 391 12.75 -22.92 -18.91
CA GLY A 391 11.69 -23.83 -18.46
C GLY A 391 10.49 -23.82 -19.42
N ASP A 392 9.54 -24.73 -19.19
CA ASP A 392 8.36 -24.88 -20.03
C ASP A 392 7.55 -23.58 -20.10
N GLN A 393 7.34 -23.08 -21.32
CA GLN A 393 6.55 -21.89 -21.61
C GLN A 393 5.05 -22.17 -21.36
N ILE A 394 4.35 -21.25 -20.69
CA ILE A 394 2.89 -21.27 -20.59
C ILE A 394 2.35 -19.94 -21.08
N GLY A 395 1.61 -19.97 -22.19
CA GLY A 395 1.12 -18.76 -22.86
C GLY A 395 2.25 -17.88 -23.38
N ILE A 396 2.27 -16.61 -23.00
CA ILE A 396 3.30 -15.61 -23.40
C ILE A 396 4.45 -15.46 -22.40
N TYR A 397 4.45 -16.26 -21.33
CA TYR A 397 5.43 -16.19 -20.25
C TYR A 397 6.29 -17.44 -20.17
N ALA A 398 7.52 -17.28 -19.70
CA ALA A 398 8.46 -18.34 -19.37
C ALA A 398 8.94 -18.18 -17.92
N PRO A 399 9.24 -19.28 -17.21
CA PRO A 399 9.87 -19.22 -15.90
C PRO A 399 11.18 -18.42 -15.96
N TRP A 400 11.31 -17.42 -15.09
CA TRP A 400 12.51 -16.61 -15.00
C TRP A 400 13.67 -17.45 -14.46
N ARG A 401 14.89 -17.17 -14.96
CA ARG A 401 16.13 -17.80 -14.50
C ARG A 401 17.32 -16.86 -14.64
N LEU A 402 18.35 -17.12 -13.85
CA LEU A 402 19.67 -16.53 -14.11
C LEU A 402 20.23 -17.05 -15.44
N SER A 403 20.31 -16.16 -16.43
CA SER A 403 20.71 -16.53 -17.79
C SER A 403 22.20 -16.35 -18.07
N ARG A 404 22.86 -15.44 -17.32
CA ARG A 404 24.28 -15.09 -17.52
C ARG A 404 25.18 -15.29 -16.31
N LEU A 405 24.61 -15.59 -15.16
CA LEU A 405 25.30 -15.59 -13.88
C LEU A 405 25.05 -16.89 -13.13
N ALA A 406 26.01 -17.30 -12.31
CA ALA A 406 25.80 -18.32 -11.29
C ALA A 406 26.44 -17.87 -9.98
N PHE A 407 25.70 -18.00 -8.88
CA PHE A 407 26.22 -17.78 -7.53
C PHE A 407 26.69 -19.11 -6.93
N ALA A 408 27.78 -19.07 -6.17
CA ALA A 408 28.31 -20.26 -5.48
C ALA A 408 27.32 -20.83 -4.45
N ALA A 409 26.52 -19.95 -3.83
CA ALA A 409 25.41 -20.31 -2.96
C ALA A 409 24.12 -19.67 -3.51
N PRO A 410 23.38 -20.38 -4.38
CA PRO A 410 22.12 -19.88 -4.93
C PRO A 410 21.10 -19.62 -3.84
N ASN A 411 20.36 -18.51 -3.97
CA ASN A 411 19.25 -18.15 -3.10
C ASN A 411 18.01 -17.86 -3.97
N PRO A 412 17.24 -18.89 -4.35
CA PRO A 412 16.11 -18.71 -5.24
C PRO A 412 15.08 -17.75 -4.64
N HIS A 413 14.37 -17.01 -5.51
CA HIS A 413 13.28 -16.14 -5.06
C HIS A 413 12.17 -16.98 -4.40
N PRO A 414 11.55 -16.52 -3.29
CA PRO A 414 10.50 -17.28 -2.60
C PRO A 414 9.26 -17.52 -3.47
N ASP A 415 8.92 -16.55 -4.33
CA ASP A 415 7.84 -16.66 -5.33
C ASP A 415 8.36 -17.14 -6.69
N GLN A 416 7.49 -17.80 -7.47
CA GLN A 416 7.80 -18.23 -8.83
C GLN A 416 7.78 -17.06 -9.80
N LEU A 417 8.97 -16.55 -10.10
CA LEU A 417 9.16 -15.45 -11.05
C LEU A 417 8.99 -15.93 -12.49
N VAL A 418 8.37 -15.10 -13.31
CA VAL A 418 8.23 -15.28 -14.76
C VAL A 418 8.66 -14.03 -15.51
N GLU A 419 9.00 -14.22 -16.78
CA GLU A 419 9.34 -13.15 -17.73
C GLU A 419 8.63 -13.40 -19.06
N SER A 420 8.52 -12.36 -19.91
CA SER A 420 7.95 -12.53 -21.25
C SER A 420 8.84 -13.46 -22.09
N VAL A 421 8.24 -14.20 -23.02
CA VAL A 421 9.01 -15.07 -23.93
C VAL A 421 9.99 -14.26 -24.78
N ALA A 422 9.64 -13.02 -25.12
CA ALA A 422 10.54 -12.09 -25.80
C ALA A 422 11.77 -11.78 -24.94
N MET A 423 11.59 -11.56 -23.63
CA MET A 423 12.68 -11.30 -22.69
C MET A 423 13.55 -12.52 -22.43
N SER A 424 12.96 -13.69 -22.18
CA SER A 424 13.70 -14.95 -21.98
C SER A 424 14.58 -15.33 -23.18
N SER A 425 14.21 -14.89 -24.40
CA SER A 425 14.96 -15.14 -25.62
C SER A 425 16.23 -14.27 -25.79
N ILE A 426 16.35 -13.20 -25.00
CA ILE A 426 17.47 -12.26 -25.09
C ILE A 426 18.38 -12.41 -23.88
N LEU A 427 19.63 -12.72 -24.15
CA LEU A 427 20.64 -12.75 -23.11
C LEU A 427 21.09 -11.32 -22.79
N PRO A 428 21.07 -10.93 -21.50
CA PRO A 428 21.73 -9.71 -21.08
C PRO A 428 23.24 -9.79 -21.35
N PRO A 429 23.93 -8.65 -21.44
CA PRO A 429 25.38 -8.62 -21.65
C PRO A 429 26.10 -9.24 -20.45
N ALA A 430 27.18 -9.99 -20.66
CA ALA A 430 27.97 -10.55 -19.55
C ALA A 430 28.45 -9.42 -18.60
N PRO A 431 28.07 -9.45 -17.31
CA PRO A 431 28.39 -8.36 -16.42
C PRO A 431 29.82 -8.44 -15.89
N THR A 432 30.46 -7.28 -15.75
CA THR A 432 31.80 -7.10 -15.20
C THR A 432 31.79 -6.46 -13.82
N TYR A 433 30.66 -5.88 -13.43
CA TYR A 433 30.52 -5.18 -12.16
C TYR A 433 30.22 -6.14 -11.02
N ARG A 434 31.03 -6.07 -9.95
CA ARG A 434 30.79 -6.80 -8.70
C ARG A 434 30.31 -5.83 -7.62
N PRO A 435 29.05 -5.89 -7.17
CA PRO A 435 28.57 -5.10 -6.04
C PRO A 435 29.40 -5.33 -4.78
N MET A 436 29.57 -4.30 -3.95
CA MET A 436 30.25 -4.38 -2.67
C MET A 436 29.19 -4.43 -1.56
N LEU A 437 28.94 -5.61 -1.02
CA LEU A 437 27.84 -5.87 -0.09
C LEU A 437 28.33 -6.65 1.13
N PRO A 438 27.79 -6.39 2.33
CA PRO A 438 28.03 -7.24 3.50
C PRO A 438 27.36 -8.60 3.32
N ARG A 439 27.93 -9.65 3.92
CA ARG A 439 27.40 -11.03 3.82
C ARG A 439 25.92 -11.14 4.20
N ARG A 440 25.48 -10.40 5.23
CA ARG A 440 24.08 -10.33 5.64
C ARG A 440 23.16 -9.88 4.50
N ALA A 441 23.55 -8.86 3.74
CA ALA A 441 22.77 -8.39 2.60
C ALA A 441 22.71 -9.44 1.49
N VAL A 442 23.85 -10.10 1.20
CA VAL A 442 23.90 -11.18 0.20
C VAL A 442 22.98 -12.33 0.59
N SER A 443 22.94 -12.74 1.86
CA SER A 443 22.05 -13.81 2.34
C SER A 443 20.56 -13.40 2.41
N ALA A 444 20.27 -12.10 2.51
CA ALA A 444 18.90 -11.59 2.57
C ALA A 444 18.26 -11.38 1.19
N LEU A 445 19.08 -11.23 0.14
CA LEU A 445 18.63 -10.98 -1.23
C LEU A 445 18.54 -12.30 -2.01
N SER A 446 17.47 -12.43 -2.78
CA SER A 446 17.34 -13.51 -3.78
C SER A 446 18.26 -13.31 -4.97
N ASP A 447 18.49 -14.37 -5.73
CA ASP A 447 19.27 -14.38 -6.98
C ASP A 447 18.77 -13.31 -7.97
N ALA A 448 17.45 -13.13 -8.10
CA ALA A 448 16.84 -12.12 -8.98
C ALA A 448 17.21 -10.70 -8.54
N GLN A 449 17.12 -10.44 -7.24
CA GLN A 449 17.46 -9.14 -6.67
C GLN A 449 18.96 -8.85 -6.75
N LEU A 450 19.82 -9.86 -6.53
CA LEU A 450 21.27 -9.73 -6.71
C LEU A 450 21.63 -9.45 -8.18
N GLU A 451 20.98 -10.11 -9.14
CA GLU A 451 21.15 -9.81 -10.57
C GLU A 451 20.79 -8.36 -10.88
N THR A 452 19.69 -7.83 -10.30
CA THR A 452 19.32 -6.42 -10.45
C THR A 452 20.41 -5.47 -9.97
N VAL A 453 21.00 -5.73 -8.79
CA VAL A 453 22.07 -4.87 -8.23
C VAL A 453 23.34 -4.93 -9.07
N ILE A 454 23.69 -6.10 -9.63
CA ILE A 454 24.83 -6.27 -10.54
C ILE A 454 24.67 -5.40 -11.79
N TYR A 455 23.52 -5.48 -12.47
CA TYR A 455 23.30 -4.71 -13.69
C TYR A 455 23.09 -3.21 -13.44
N ALA A 456 22.41 -2.84 -12.35
CA ALA A 456 22.30 -1.45 -11.94
C ALA A 456 23.68 -0.84 -11.67
N GLY A 457 24.53 -1.52 -10.91
CA GLY A 457 25.90 -1.09 -10.64
C GLY A 457 26.75 -1.00 -11.91
N GLN A 458 26.58 -1.93 -12.86
CA GLN A 458 27.21 -1.88 -14.16
C GLN A 458 26.78 -0.67 -14.99
N ALA A 459 25.50 -0.32 -14.99
CA ALA A 459 25.00 0.89 -15.64
C ALA A 459 25.59 2.14 -14.98
N PHE A 460 25.57 2.21 -13.64
CA PHE A 460 26.12 3.34 -12.88
C PHE A 460 27.64 3.50 -13.01
N ALA A 461 28.37 2.49 -13.48
CA ALA A 461 29.80 2.56 -13.77
C ALA A 461 30.10 3.21 -15.14
N ARG A 462 29.08 3.52 -15.94
CA ARG A 462 29.19 4.09 -17.29
C ARG A 462 28.62 5.50 -17.34
N ASP A 463 29.06 6.25 -18.33
CA ASP A 463 28.47 7.53 -18.71
C ASP A 463 27.63 7.36 -19.97
N LEU A 464 26.61 8.21 -20.11
CA LEU A 464 25.93 8.45 -21.37
C LEU A 464 26.97 8.85 -22.43
N PRO A 465 26.84 8.39 -23.68
CA PRO A 465 27.74 8.81 -24.74
C PRO A 465 27.71 10.33 -24.95
N GLY A 466 28.89 10.96 -25.06
CA GLY A 466 29.00 12.40 -25.28
C GLY A 466 28.83 13.26 -24.02
N ARG A 467 28.68 14.56 -24.24
CA ARG A 467 28.52 15.59 -23.20
C ARG A 467 27.16 16.22 -23.33
N HIS A 468 26.58 16.61 -22.20
CA HIS A 468 25.24 17.13 -22.14
C HIS A 468 25.15 18.35 -21.23
N LEU A 469 24.23 19.25 -21.58
CA LEU A 469 23.94 20.44 -20.79
C LEU A 469 22.42 20.53 -20.55
N PRO A 470 21.98 20.79 -19.31
CA PRO A 470 20.58 21.07 -19.06
C PRO A 470 20.21 22.47 -19.57
N ASN A 471 18.99 22.64 -20.05
CA ASN A 471 18.47 23.97 -20.35
C ASN A 471 18.36 24.84 -19.07
N PRO A 472 18.20 26.17 -19.16
CA PRO A 472 18.13 27.04 -17.98
C PRO A 472 17.06 26.64 -16.94
N ALA A 473 15.96 26.02 -17.39
CA ALA A 473 14.89 25.54 -16.51
C ALA A 473 15.20 24.18 -15.84
N GLY A 474 16.26 23.48 -16.26
CA GLY A 474 16.65 22.14 -15.81
C GLY A 474 15.74 21.01 -16.30
N THR A 475 14.79 21.28 -17.20
CA THR A 475 13.72 20.36 -17.62
C THR A 475 14.06 19.55 -18.86
N LEU A 476 15.12 19.91 -19.57
CA LEU A 476 15.60 19.20 -20.76
C LEU A 476 17.11 19.04 -20.68
N LEU A 477 17.61 17.88 -21.10
CA LEU A 477 19.03 17.57 -21.19
C LEU A 477 19.38 17.38 -22.67
N THR A 478 20.27 18.21 -23.21
CA THR A 478 20.64 18.18 -24.65
C THR A 478 22.13 17.91 -24.83
N PRO A 479 22.54 17.21 -25.90
CA PRO A 479 23.95 17.10 -26.27
C PRO A 479 24.58 18.47 -26.47
N ASP A 480 25.75 18.69 -25.89
CA ASP A 480 26.50 19.94 -25.97
C ASP A 480 27.99 19.66 -25.77
N THR A 481 28.86 20.19 -26.63
CA THR A 481 30.31 19.98 -26.56
C THR A 481 30.94 20.56 -25.31
N ASP A 482 30.39 21.65 -24.78
CA ASP A 482 30.82 22.31 -23.55
C ASP A 482 30.09 21.77 -22.30
N GLY A 483 29.22 20.78 -22.49
CA GLY A 483 28.48 20.10 -21.45
C GLY A 483 29.33 19.22 -20.52
N ARG A 484 28.65 18.58 -19.56
CA ARG A 484 29.25 17.65 -18.59
C ARG A 484 28.99 16.19 -19.01
N SER A 485 29.78 15.26 -18.47
CA SER A 485 29.50 13.82 -18.61
C SER A 485 28.40 13.39 -17.65
N TYR A 486 27.36 12.75 -18.16
CA TYR A 486 26.19 12.33 -17.41
C TYR A 486 26.27 10.82 -17.15
N ARG A 487 26.24 10.39 -15.89
CA ARG A 487 26.22 8.96 -15.53
C ARG A 487 24.97 8.27 -16.08
N MET A 488 25.10 7.04 -16.55
CA MET A 488 23.95 6.26 -17.02
C MET A 488 23.08 5.83 -15.83
N GLY A 489 21.76 5.84 -16.02
CA GLY A 489 20.77 5.36 -15.07
C GLY A 489 20.33 3.92 -15.37
N PHE A 490 19.48 3.38 -14.50
CA PHE A 490 18.98 2.01 -14.63
C PHE A 490 17.48 1.96 -14.30
N MET A 491 16.72 1.10 -15.00
CA MET A 491 15.29 0.90 -14.79
C MET A 491 15.01 -0.49 -14.21
N VAL A 492 14.23 -0.54 -13.15
CA VAL A 492 13.67 -1.76 -12.58
C VAL A 492 12.20 -1.81 -12.95
N GLY A 493 11.88 -2.69 -13.90
CA GLY A 493 10.54 -2.99 -14.39
C GLY A 493 9.82 -4.08 -13.61
N ASP A 494 10.46 -4.67 -12.59
CA ASP A 494 9.91 -5.82 -11.85
C ASP A 494 8.49 -5.53 -11.31
N GLY A 495 7.63 -6.55 -11.43
CA GLY A 495 6.26 -6.60 -10.97
C GLY A 495 6.16 -6.57 -9.44
N THR A 496 4.92 -6.63 -8.95
CA THR A 496 4.67 -6.76 -7.51
C THR A 496 5.16 -8.12 -7.02
N GLY A 497 5.82 -8.15 -5.87
CA GLY A 497 6.26 -9.38 -5.19
C GLY A 497 7.75 -9.70 -5.30
N VAL A 498 8.43 -9.25 -6.36
CA VAL A 498 9.90 -9.41 -6.57
C VAL A 498 10.79 -8.69 -5.53
N GLY A 499 10.20 -7.82 -4.71
CA GLY A 499 10.91 -7.10 -3.64
C GLY A 499 11.70 -5.86 -4.11
N LYS A 500 11.09 -5.02 -4.96
CA LYS A 500 11.68 -3.77 -5.46
C LYS A 500 12.27 -2.82 -4.41
N GLY A 501 11.65 -2.72 -3.24
CA GLY A 501 12.18 -1.92 -2.14
C GLY A 501 13.54 -2.44 -1.63
N GLN A 502 13.71 -3.77 -1.55
CA GLN A 502 15.00 -4.38 -1.24
C GLN A 502 16.03 -4.16 -2.36
N GLN A 503 15.62 -4.14 -3.63
CA GLN A 503 16.50 -3.82 -4.75
C GLN A 503 17.00 -2.36 -4.69
N ILE A 504 16.11 -1.40 -4.37
CA ILE A 504 16.51 0.01 -4.13
C ILE A 504 17.50 0.08 -2.97
N ALA A 505 17.15 -0.53 -1.83
CA ALA A 505 18.01 -0.53 -0.64
C ALA A 505 19.38 -1.15 -0.93
N ALA A 506 19.44 -2.23 -1.71
CA ALA A 506 20.69 -2.89 -2.07
C ALA A 506 21.55 -2.05 -3.03
N CYS A 507 20.93 -1.33 -3.98
CA CYS A 507 21.64 -0.38 -4.85
C CYS A 507 22.24 0.79 -4.04
N ILE A 508 21.49 1.30 -3.06
CA ILE A 508 21.99 2.31 -2.11
C ILE A 508 23.14 1.71 -1.30
N LEU A 509 22.99 0.48 -0.80
CA LEU A 509 23.97 -0.19 0.06
C LEU A 509 25.30 -0.43 -0.65
N ASP A 510 25.31 -0.82 -1.94
CA ASP A 510 26.54 -0.97 -2.73
C ASP A 510 27.33 0.35 -2.79
N ARG A 511 26.66 1.47 -3.08
CA ARG A 511 27.29 2.80 -3.08
C ARG A 511 27.70 3.25 -1.68
N TRP A 512 26.87 2.97 -0.68
CA TRP A 512 27.16 3.27 0.70
C TRP A 512 28.43 2.57 1.21
N CYS A 513 28.60 1.29 0.86
CA CYS A 513 29.81 0.53 1.18
C CYS A 513 31.05 1.08 0.46
N ARG A 514 30.89 1.70 -0.72
CA ARG A 514 31.95 2.36 -1.49
C ARG A 514 32.27 3.79 -1.06
N GLY A 515 31.60 4.29 -0.02
CA GLY A 515 31.86 5.61 0.57
C GLY A 515 30.84 6.69 0.22
N GLN A 516 29.89 6.43 -0.69
CA GLN A 516 28.79 7.36 -0.97
C GLN A 516 27.72 7.26 0.12
N ARG A 517 27.89 8.02 1.20
CA ARG A 517 27.04 7.98 2.40
C ARG A 517 25.80 8.88 2.37
N ARG A 518 25.43 9.39 1.20
CA ARG A 518 24.21 10.18 0.98
C ARG A 518 23.41 9.57 -0.16
N ALA A 519 22.10 9.44 0.02
CA ALA A 519 21.18 8.96 -1.01
C ALA A 519 19.81 9.65 -0.88
N VAL A 520 19.02 9.58 -1.95
CA VAL A 520 17.65 10.10 -1.99
C VAL A 520 16.71 9.00 -2.44
N TRP A 521 15.63 8.79 -1.68
CA TRP A 521 14.57 7.84 -1.99
C TRP A 521 13.24 8.59 -2.10
N ILE A 522 12.77 8.77 -3.34
CA ILE A 522 11.50 9.42 -3.64
C ILE A 522 10.48 8.34 -3.90
N SER A 523 9.31 8.41 -3.26
CA SER A 523 8.22 7.46 -3.48
C SER A 523 6.87 8.17 -3.60
N LYS A 524 5.80 7.45 -3.95
CA LYS A 524 4.46 8.05 -4.10
C LYS A 524 3.86 8.56 -2.79
N SER A 525 4.26 8.01 -1.64
CA SER A 525 3.67 8.35 -0.34
C SER A 525 4.67 8.38 0.80
N SER A 526 4.49 9.33 1.72
CA SER A 526 5.32 9.49 2.92
C SER A 526 5.22 8.29 3.87
N ALA A 527 4.13 7.52 3.78
CA ALA A 527 3.95 6.31 4.59
C ALA A 527 4.90 5.16 4.19
N LEU A 528 5.42 5.16 2.95
CA LEU A 528 6.34 4.13 2.47
C LEU A 528 7.75 4.25 3.06
N ILE A 529 8.00 5.26 3.91
CA ILE A 529 9.27 5.39 4.63
C ILE A 529 9.53 4.20 5.56
N GLU A 530 8.50 3.60 6.15
CA GLU A 530 8.67 2.44 7.03
C GLU A 530 8.97 1.17 6.23
N ASP A 531 8.41 1.02 5.04
CA ASP A 531 8.80 -0.04 4.10
C ASP A 531 10.25 0.13 3.65
N ALA A 532 10.65 1.35 3.27
CA ALA A 532 12.04 1.66 2.93
C ALA A 532 12.99 1.37 4.10
N ARG A 533 12.59 1.69 5.34
CA ARG A 533 13.36 1.39 6.56
C ARG A 533 13.46 -0.11 6.82
N ARG A 534 12.36 -0.86 6.65
CA ARG A 534 12.36 -2.32 6.78
C ARG A 534 13.31 -2.93 5.77
N ASP A 535 13.23 -2.51 4.51
CA ASP A 535 14.03 -3.06 3.42
C ASP A 535 15.52 -2.70 3.59
N TRP A 536 15.84 -1.48 4.03
CA TRP A 536 17.20 -1.08 4.42
C TRP A 536 17.73 -1.88 5.62
N SER A 537 16.89 -2.07 6.65
CA SER A 537 17.27 -2.80 7.87
C SER A 537 17.44 -4.30 7.63
N ALA A 538 16.69 -4.88 6.68
CA ALA A 538 16.85 -6.28 6.27
C ALA A 538 18.28 -6.55 5.78
N LEU A 539 18.85 -5.59 5.04
CA LEU A 539 20.21 -5.66 4.50
C LEU A 539 21.31 -5.27 5.50
N GLY A 540 20.95 -4.91 6.73
CA GLY A 540 21.89 -4.58 7.80
C GLY A 540 22.15 -3.09 8.01
N GLY A 541 21.39 -2.21 7.35
CA GLY A 541 21.34 -0.78 7.67
C GLY A 541 20.53 -0.49 8.95
N LEU A 542 20.57 0.75 9.43
CA LEU A 542 19.79 1.21 10.58
C LEU A 542 18.58 2.03 10.09
N ALA A 543 17.40 1.81 10.68
CA ALA A 543 16.20 2.57 10.32
C ALA A 543 16.37 4.10 10.46
N ILE A 544 17.25 4.54 11.36
CA ILE A 544 17.59 5.96 11.56
C ILE A 544 18.43 6.54 10.42
N ASP A 545 19.05 5.73 9.57
CA ASP A 545 19.74 6.24 8.38
C ASP A 545 18.74 6.86 7.39
N ILE A 546 17.46 6.47 7.44
CA ILE A 546 16.39 7.02 6.59
C ILE A 546 15.63 8.11 7.33
N GLN A 547 15.76 9.35 6.86
CA GLN A 547 15.12 10.53 7.44
C GLN A 547 14.12 11.15 6.46
N PRO A 548 12.89 11.49 6.90
CA PRO A 548 11.93 12.19 6.06
C PRO A 548 12.39 13.64 5.84
N LEU A 549 12.23 14.16 4.62
CA LEU A 549 12.53 15.57 4.33
C LEU A 549 11.73 16.55 5.20
N ASP A 550 10.56 16.15 5.68
CA ASP A 550 9.74 16.96 6.59
C ASP A 550 10.33 17.12 8.00
N ALA A 551 11.34 16.33 8.37
CA ALA A 551 12.12 16.58 9.59
C ALA A 551 12.97 17.86 9.50
N PHE A 552 13.19 18.37 8.28
CA PHE A 552 13.92 19.60 8.02
C PHE A 552 12.93 20.67 7.54
N PRO A 553 12.66 21.73 8.32
CA PRO A 553 11.72 22.78 7.93
C PRO A 553 12.05 23.44 6.58
N PHE A 554 11.05 24.01 5.91
CA PHE A 554 11.25 24.81 4.70
C PHE A 554 12.24 25.97 4.96
N GLY A 555 13.10 26.24 3.98
CA GLY A 555 14.09 27.31 4.06
C GLY A 555 15.26 27.05 5.03
N THR A 556 15.30 25.90 5.70
CA THR A 556 16.42 25.51 6.58
C THR A 556 17.35 24.51 5.89
N PRO A 557 18.68 24.57 6.08
CA PRO A 557 19.58 23.56 5.52
C PRO A 557 19.29 22.16 6.07
N ILE A 558 19.45 21.12 5.24
CA ILE A 558 19.45 19.73 5.71
C ILE A 558 20.82 19.48 6.37
N THR A 559 20.83 19.26 7.67
CA THR A 559 22.05 19.16 8.50
C THR A 559 22.61 17.73 8.61
N MET A 560 22.07 16.78 7.85
CA MET A 560 22.45 15.38 7.90
C MET A 560 23.73 15.14 7.08
N ASP A 561 24.86 14.85 7.73
CA ASP A 561 26.13 14.59 7.02
C ASP A 561 26.10 13.30 6.19
N THR A 562 25.45 12.26 6.74
CA THR A 562 25.27 10.95 6.11
C THR A 562 23.85 10.45 6.35
N GLY A 563 23.25 9.84 5.34
CA GLY A 563 21.90 9.28 5.44
C GLY A 563 21.17 9.20 4.11
N ILE A 564 19.97 8.66 4.17
CA ILE A 564 19.05 8.46 3.06
C ILE A 564 17.88 9.40 3.28
N LEU A 565 17.74 10.40 2.41
CA LEU A 565 16.65 11.35 2.47
C LEU A 565 15.41 10.75 1.80
N PHE A 566 14.35 10.55 2.57
CA PHE A 566 13.08 10.03 2.07
C PHE A 566 12.06 11.16 1.86
N LEU A 567 11.36 11.16 0.73
CA LEU A 567 10.35 12.15 0.40
C LEU A 567 9.35 11.63 -0.63
N THR A 568 8.29 12.41 -0.87
CA THR A 568 7.35 12.13 -1.96
C THR A 568 7.57 12.99 -3.18
N PHE A 569 7.07 12.55 -4.33
CA PHE A 569 7.02 13.39 -5.54
C PHE A 569 6.25 14.71 -5.29
N ALA A 570 5.17 14.67 -4.50
CA ALA A 570 4.44 15.86 -4.09
C ALA A 570 5.28 16.80 -3.20
N THR A 571 6.09 16.24 -2.31
CA THR A 571 7.00 17.03 -1.46
C THR A 571 8.10 17.67 -2.30
N LEU A 572 8.67 16.93 -3.26
CA LEU A 572 9.71 17.41 -4.16
C LEU A 572 9.29 18.66 -4.95
N ARG A 573 8.06 18.70 -5.45
CA ARG A 573 7.53 19.85 -6.22
C ARG A 573 7.16 21.07 -5.36
N SER A 574 7.18 20.94 -4.03
CA SER A 574 6.63 21.98 -3.15
C SER A 574 7.54 23.22 -3.06
N GLN A 575 6.93 24.40 -3.16
CA GLN A 575 7.57 25.71 -3.08
C GLN A 575 6.73 26.64 -2.20
N ARG A 576 7.36 27.63 -1.56
CA ARG A 576 6.70 28.71 -0.83
C ARG A 576 7.30 30.03 -1.26
N ASP A 577 6.49 31.09 -1.31
CA ASP A 577 6.95 32.41 -1.79
C ASP A 577 8.01 33.05 -0.89
N ASP A 578 8.07 32.63 0.38
CA ASP A 578 8.94 33.17 1.43
C ASP A 578 10.21 32.33 1.69
N ALA A 579 10.39 31.20 0.98
CA ALA A 579 11.47 30.25 1.27
C ALA A 579 12.01 29.54 0.04
N GLN A 580 13.23 29.00 0.19
CA GLN A 580 13.83 28.10 -0.80
C GLN A 580 12.90 26.88 -1.05
N SER A 581 12.75 26.48 -2.31
CA SER A 581 11.95 25.29 -2.68
C SER A 581 12.53 24.00 -2.10
N ARG A 582 11.70 22.96 -1.93
CA ARG A 582 12.20 21.63 -1.49
C ARG A 582 13.28 21.09 -2.43
N LEU A 583 13.10 21.24 -3.75
CA LEU A 583 14.10 20.85 -4.74
C LEU A 583 15.44 21.55 -4.49
N GLN A 584 15.45 22.87 -4.33
CA GLN A 584 16.70 23.62 -4.09
C GLN A 584 17.33 23.26 -2.73
N GLN A 585 16.53 22.99 -1.70
CA GLN A 585 17.01 22.52 -0.39
C GLN A 585 17.74 21.17 -0.52
N ILE A 586 17.19 20.24 -1.32
CA ILE A 586 17.81 18.95 -1.61
C ILE A 586 19.11 19.13 -2.42
N LEU A 587 19.08 19.94 -3.48
CA LEU A 587 20.26 20.20 -4.31
C LEU A 587 21.41 20.82 -3.50
N ALA A 588 21.10 21.77 -2.61
CA ALA A 588 22.09 22.37 -1.71
C ALA A 588 22.70 21.34 -0.75
N TRP A 589 21.91 20.38 -0.27
CA TRP A 589 22.41 19.31 0.60
C TRP A 589 23.27 18.28 -0.15
N LEU A 590 22.89 17.92 -1.37
CA LEU A 590 23.62 16.93 -2.18
C LEU A 590 24.95 17.50 -2.70
N GLY A 591 24.94 18.77 -3.13
CA GLY A 591 26.06 19.40 -3.82
C GLY A 591 26.17 18.97 -5.30
N GLU A 592 26.89 19.76 -6.10
CA GLU A 592 27.01 19.52 -7.55
C GLU A 592 27.71 18.20 -7.91
N ASP A 593 28.63 17.76 -7.04
CA ASP A 593 29.45 16.56 -7.25
C ASP A 593 28.80 15.28 -6.70
N PHE A 594 27.52 15.34 -6.30
CA PHE A 594 26.81 14.20 -5.76
C PHE A 594 26.83 13.01 -6.71
N ASP A 595 27.37 11.89 -6.23
CA ASP A 595 27.59 10.66 -6.99
C ASP A 595 26.87 9.44 -6.39
N GLY A 596 26.06 9.66 -5.34
CA GLY A 596 25.22 8.66 -4.69
C GLY A 596 23.93 8.33 -5.48
N VAL A 597 23.05 7.53 -4.87
CA VAL A 597 21.82 7.05 -5.53
C VAL A 597 20.66 8.02 -5.35
N ILE A 598 19.94 8.26 -6.44
CA ILE A 598 18.60 8.87 -6.45
C ILE A 598 17.64 7.81 -6.97
N ALA A 599 16.82 7.26 -6.08
CA ALA A 599 15.81 6.28 -6.41
C ALA A 599 14.45 6.97 -6.60
N PHE A 600 13.89 6.85 -7.80
CA PHE A 600 12.51 7.19 -8.11
C PHE A 600 11.67 5.91 -8.02
N ASP A 601 11.11 5.67 -6.83
CA ASP A 601 10.17 4.58 -6.57
C ASP A 601 8.77 4.97 -7.07
N GLU A 602 8.17 4.12 -7.90
CA GLU A 602 6.99 4.44 -8.72
C GLU A 602 7.28 5.55 -9.74
N ALA A 603 8.39 5.41 -10.48
CA ALA A 603 8.90 6.44 -11.40
C ALA A 603 7.88 6.91 -12.46
N HIS A 604 6.84 6.12 -12.76
CA HIS A 604 5.76 6.52 -13.67
C HIS A 604 5.01 7.79 -13.21
N GLU A 605 5.09 8.14 -11.92
CA GLU A 605 4.62 9.42 -11.36
C GLU A 605 5.26 10.67 -12.02
N LEU A 606 6.31 10.48 -12.83
CA LEU A 606 6.99 11.53 -13.59
C LEU A 606 6.56 11.61 -15.07
N ALA A 607 5.70 10.71 -15.56
CA ALA A 607 5.34 10.56 -16.97
C ALA A 607 4.94 11.88 -17.68
N ASN A 608 4.20 12.74 -16.98
CA ASN A 608 3.70 14.01 -17.53
C ASN A 608 4.72 15.16 -17.53
N ALA A 609 6.03 14.88 -17.41
CA ALA A 609 7.07 15.92 -17.39
C ALA A 609 7.20 16.68 -18.73
N ALA A 610 6.94 16.04 -19.87
CA ALA A 610 7.10 16.66 -21.19
C ALA A 610 5.87 17.46 -21.67
N GLY A 611 4.74 17.36 -20.96
CA GLY A 611 3.43 17.78 -21.49
C GLY A 611 2.85 16.75 -22.46
N THR A 612 1.53 16.78 -22.64
CA THR A 612 0.79 15.84 -23.48
C THR A 612 0.04 16.60 -24.56
N ASP A 613 0.24 16.25 -25.82
CA ASP A 613 -0.66 16.70 -26.89
C ASP A 613 -1.94 15.87 -26.82
N THR A 614 -3.05 16.50 -26.48
CA THR A 614 -4.37 15.88 -26.43
C THR A 614 -5.22 16.39 -27.58
N GLN A 615 -6.30 15.68 -27.91
CA GLN A 615 -7.32 16.14 -28.88
C GLN A 615 -7.96 17.50 -28.53
N TYR A 616 -7.71 18.03 -27.33
CA TYR A 616 -8.17 19.32 -26.82
C TYR A 616 -7.05 20.38 -26.71
N GLY A 617 -5.84 20.10 -27.22
CA GLY A 617 -4.68 20.99 -27.22
C GLY A 617 -3.49 20.46 -26.40
N THR A 618 -2.39 21.23 -26.40
CA THR A 618 -1.13 20.90 -25.70
C THR A 618 -1.24 21.19 -24.20
N GLN A 619 -1.20 20.15 -23.37
CA GLN A 619 -1.22 20.24 -21.92
C GLN A 619 0.19 20.50 -21.39
N LYS A 620 0.35 21.56 -20.57
CA LYS A 620 1.63 21.92 -19.94
C LYS A 620 2.08 20.82 -18.97
N GLY A 621 3.37 20.46 -19.00
CA GLY A 621 3.93 19.39 -18.17
C GLY A 621 3.69 19.59 -16.67
N SER A 622 3.50 18.49 -15.93
CA SER A 622 3.20 18.53 -14.51
C SER A 622 4.41 19.03 -13.70
N GLU A 623 4.21 19.96 -12.76
CA GLU A 623 5.31 20.43 -11.89
C GLU A 623 5.94 19.29 -11.08
N GLN A 624 5.18 18.21 -10.83
CA GLN A 624 5.71 16.98 -10.25
C GLN A 624 6.78 16.34 -11.14
N GLY A 625 6.44 16.08 -12.41
CA GLY A 625 7.34 15.50 -13.39
C GLY A 625 8.56 16.40 -13.64
N LEU A 626 8.32 17.71 -13.78
CA LEU A 626 9.38 18.69 -13.99
C LEU A 626 10.35 18.78 -12.80
N ALA A 627 9.86 18.72 -11.56
CA ALA A 627 10.74 18.73 -10.38
C ALA A 627 11.64 17.48 -10.31
N GLY A 628 11.11 16.30 -10.64
CA GLY A 628 11.90 15.07 -10.73
C GLY A 628 12.95 15.12 -11.85
N VAL A 629 12.57 15.63 -13.03
CA VAL A 629 13.51 15.83 -14.16
C VAL A 629 14.60 16.85 -13.81
N ARG A 630 14.25 17.96 -13.16
CA ARG A 630 15.23 18.95 -12.69
C ARG A 630 16.24 18.34 -11.71
N LEU A 631 15.78 17.55 -10.75
CA LEU A 631 16.66 16.93 -9.75
C LEU A 631 17.75 16.07 -10.40
N GLN A 632 17.39 15.19 -11.34
CA GLN A 632 18.36 14.33 -12.02
C GLN A 632 19.25 15.10 -13.01
N ASN A 633 18.70 16.11 -13.70
CA ASN A 633 19.44 16.86 -14.71
C ASN A 633 20.48 17.79 -14.09
N LEU A 634 20.22 18.31 -12.88
CA LEU A 634 21.15 19.19 -12.16
C LEU A 634 22.23 18.43 -11.41
N LEU A 635 22.20 17.09 -11.41
CA LEU A 635 23.18 16.23 -10.73
C LEU A 635 23.80 15.23 -11.72
N PRO A 636 24.77 15.66 -12.55
CA PRO A 636 25.31 14.86 -13.65
C PRO A 636 25.89 13.51 -13.21
N ARG A 637 26.44 13.43 -11.99
CA ARG A 637 27.10 12.23 -11.47
C ARG A 637 26.18 11.34 -10.64
N ALA A 638 24.94 11.72 -10.36
CA ALA A 638 24.02 10.90 -9.56
C ALA A 638 23.76 9.52 -10.21
N CYS A 639 23.73 8.46 -9.41
CA CYS A 639 23.28 7.14 -9.85
C CYS A 639 21.73 7.14 -9.84
N VAL A 640 21.11 7.30 -11.02
CA VAL A 640 19.65 7.41 -11.13
C VAL A 640 19.03 6.04 -11.31
N LEU A 641 18.22 5.63 -10.34
CA LEU A 641 17.47 4.38 -10.37
C LEU A 641 15.98 4.70 -10.57
N TYR A 642 15.41 4.28 -11.69
CA TYR A 642 13.98 4.34 -11.94
C TYR A 642 13.37 3.00 -11.55
N ASN A 643 12.37 3.00 -10.69
CA ASN A 643 11.73 1.78 -10.23
C ASN A 643 10.22 1.87 -10.50
N SER A 644 9.71 1.09 -11.44
CA SER A 644 8.29 1.15 -11.86
C SER A 644 7.89 -0.10 -12.65
N ALA A 645 6.83 -0.80 -12.20
CA ALA A 645 6.27 -1.94 -12.94
C ALA A 645 5.48 -1.52 -14.19
N THR A 646 5.04 -0.26 -14.25
CA THR A 646 4.14 0.25 -15.29
C THR A 646 4.78 1.36 -16.13
N GLY A 647 6.08 1.63 -15.92
CA GLY A 647 6.78 2.69 -16.67
C GLY A 647 6.87 2.43 -18.18
N ALA A 648 6.66 1.18 -18.57
CA ALA A 648 6.84 0.61 -19.89
C ALA A 648 5.57 0.58 -20.77
N THR A 649 4.39 0.89 -20.22
CA THR A 649 3.12 0.60 -20.92
C THR A 649 2.72 1.63 -21.97
N ASP A 650 3.25 2.86 -21.90
CA ASP A 650 3.01 3.93 -22.88
C ASP A 650 4.34 4.66 -23.17
N PRO A 651 4.75 4.82 -24.43
CA PRO A 651 5.94 5.59 -24.81
C PRO A 651 6.02 6.99 -24.15
N ALA A 652 4.87 7.67 -23.96
CA ALA A 652 4.82 8.99 -23.34
C ALA A 652 5.33 8.95 -21.88
N ASN A 653 5.21 7.80 -21.22
CA ASN A 653 5.66 7.57 -19.86
C ASN A 653 7.19 7.39 -19.73
N LEU A 654 7.97 7.52 -20.80
CA LEU A 654 9.44 7.45 -20.74
C LEU A 654 10.13 8.81 -20.78
N CYS A 655 9.37 9.92 -20.85
CA CYS A 655 9.95 11.26 -20.99
C CYS A 655 10.90 11.67 -19.85
N TYR A 656 10.78 11.06 -18.67
CA TYR A 656 11.66 11.32 -17.52
C TYR A 656 12.91 10.41 -17.48
N THR A 657 13.06 9.47 -18.41
CA THR A 657 14.11 8.43 -18.41
C THR A 657 15.35 8.80 -19.23
N SER A 658 15.69 10.09 -19.30
CA SER A 658 16.81 10.62 -20.10
C SER A 658 18.16 9.97 -19.75
N ARG A 659 18.30 9.39 -18.55
CA ARG A 659 19.52 8.73 -18.09
C ARG A 659 19.70 7.30 -18.60
N LEU A 660 18.70 6.69 -19.22
CA LEU A 660 18.83 5.32 -19.75
C LEU A 660 19.67 5.24 -21.04
N GLY A 661 19.93 6.37 -21.71
CA GLY A 661 20.72 6.40 -22.95
C GLY A 661 20.03 5.70 -24.11
N LEU A 662 18.69 5.75 -24.14
CA LEU A 662 17.86 5.15 -25.19
C LEU A 662 17.91 5.96 -26.49
N TRP A 663 18.04 7.29 -26.41
CA TRP A 663 18.13 8.21 -27.56
C TRP A 663 19.28 9.23 -27.41
N GLY A 664 19.66 9.88 -28.50
CA GLY A 664 20.76 10.84 -28.59
C GLY A 664 22.01 10.27 -29.29
N GLN A 665 23.03 11.11 -29.49
CA GLN A 665 24.26 10.75 -30.21
C GLN A 665 24.94 9.51 -29.58
N GLY A 666 25.14 8.44 -30.36
CA GLY A 666 25.75 7.18 -29.89
C GLY A 666 24.79 6.20 -29.19
N SER A 667 23.50 6.52 -29.10
CA SER A 667 22.44 5.61 -28.65
C SER A 667 21.87 4.78 -29.80
N ALA A 668 20.76 4.05 -29.56
CA ALA A 668 20.07 3.30 -30.61
C ALA A 668 19.18 4.19 -31.50
N PHE A 669 18.82 5.39 -31.05
CA PHE A 669 17.92 6.31 -31.75
C PHE A 669 18.49 7.73 -31.73
N ASP A 670 18.61 8.38 -32.88
CA ASP A 670 19.25 9.70 -32.96
C ASP A 670 18.50 10.78 -32.19
N THR A 671 17.17 10.72 -32.15
CA THR A 671 16.30 11.65 -31.43
C THR A 671 15.24 10.94 -30.62
N ARG A 672 14.69 11.66 -29.63
CA ARG A 672 13.55 11.17 -28.83
C ARG A 672 12.35 10.87 -29.72
N GLU A 673 12.06 11.74 -30.67
CA GLU A 673 10.92 11.59 -31.59
C GLU A 673 11.07 10.33 -32.46
N ALA A 674 12.29 10.01 -32.90
CA ALA A 674 12.58 8.78 -33.62
C ALA A 674 12.38 7.53 -32.75
N PHE A 675 12.79 7.59 -31.48
CA PHE A 675 12.51 6.54 -30.51
C PHE A 675 11.00 6.33 -30.28
N MET A 676 10.27 7.42 -30.06
CA MET A 676 8.82 7.40 -29.84
C MET A 676 8.05 6.85 -31.06
N ALA A 677 8.46 7.23 -32.27
CA ALA A 677 7.88 6.71 -33.51
C ALA A 677 8.15 5.21 -33.68
N ALA A 678 9.38 4.76 -33.37
CA ALA A 678 9.72 3.34 -33.40
C ALA A 678 8.88 2.54 -32.40
N LEU A 679 8.67 3.05 -31.19
CA LEU A 679 7.80 2.44 -30.18
C LEU A 679 6.34 2.33 -30.65
N GLY A 680 5.80 3.39 -31.25
CA GLY A 680 4.43 3.39 -31.79
C GLY A 680 4.20 2.35 -32.90
N SER A 681 5.26 1.97 -33.63
CA SER A 681 5.21 0.98 -34.71
C SER A 681 5.52 -0.47 -34.27
N GLY A 682 6.33 -0.65 -33.21
CA GLY A 682 6.87 -1.95 -32.79
C GLY A 682 6.22 -2.57 -31.55
N GLY A 683 5.38 -1.83 -30.81
CA GLY A 683 4.74 -2.29 -29.59
C GLY A 683 5.70 -2.51 -28.40
N ILE A 684 5.15 -2.97 -27.27
CA ILE A 684 5.88 -3.15 -25.98
C ILE A 684 7.07 -4.12 -26.10
N ALA A 685 6.93 -5.17 -26.92
CA ALA A 685 7.99 -6.15 -27.17
C ALA A 685 9.26 -5.52 -27.76
N ALA A 686 9.17 -4.49 -28.59
CA ALA A 686 10.35 -3.80 -29.13
C ALA A 686 11.10 -3.00 -28.05
N MET A 687 10.39 -2.53 -27.02
CA MET A 687 10.91 -1.70 -25.93
C MET A 687 11.67 -2.54 -24.90
N GLU A 688 11.09 -3.68 -24.52
CA GLU A 688 11.70 -4.72 -23.69
C GLU A 688 13.10 -5.08 -24.25
N ILE A 689 13.17 -5.36 -25.56
CA ILE A 689 14.37 -5.79 -26.28
C ILE A 689 15.51 -4.75 -26.23
N VAL A 690 15.20 -3.46 -26.40
CA VAL A 690 16.22 -2.39 -26.44
C VAL A 690 16.82 -2.13 -25.06
N ALA A 691 16.01 -2.21 -24.00
CA ALA A 691 16.44 -1.89 -22.65
C ALA A 691 17.30 -2.99 -22.01
N VAL A 692 16.98 -4.27 -22.25
CA VAL A 692 17.75 -5.41 -21.71
C VAL A 692 19.11 -5.58 -22.41
N ARG A 693 19.20 -5.39 -23.73
CA ARG A 693 20.44 -5.62 -24.50
C ARG A 693 21.60 -4.71 -24.09
N ARG A 694 21.32 -3.51 -23.59
CA ARG A 694 22.35 -2.56 -23.10
C ARG A 694 22.57 -2.60 -21.59
N GLY A 695 21.84 -3.49 -20.87
CA GLY A 695 21.89 -3.58 -19.41
C GLY A 695 21.26 -2.36 -18.73
N GLY A 696 20.28 -1.72 -19.36
CA GLY A 696 19.63 -0.50 -18.86
C GLY A 696 18.29 -0.78 -18.16
N ALA A 697 17.72 -1.97 -18.30
CA ALA A 697 16.53 -2.40 -17.57
C ALA A 697 16.45 -3.91 -17.33
N ILE A 698 15.66 -4.31 -16.33
CA ILE A 698 15.24 -5.70 -16.03
C ILE A 698 13.75 -5.69 -15.67
N GLU A 699 13.01 -6.71 -16.09
CA GLU A 699 11.57 -6.86 -15.82
C GLU A 699 11.21 -8.34 -15.58
N ARG A 700 10.55 -8.62 -14.46
CA ARG A 700 10.11 -9.95 -13.99
C ARG A 700 8.81 -9.81 -13.20
N SER A 701 7.93 -10.81 -13.17
CA SER A 701 6.66 -10.77 -12.41
C SER A 701 6.39 -12.07 -11.65
N ASP A 702 5.55 -12.03 -10.62
CA ASP A 702 5.10 -13.23 -9.91
C ASP A 702 3.89 -13.90 -10.61
N ASP A 703 4.04 -15.17 -10.96
CA ASP A 703 3.02 -16.16 -11.37
C ASP A 703 2.14 -15.92 -12.64
N MET A 704 1.82 -17.03 -13.33
CA MET A 704 1.29 -17.13 -14.71
C MET A 704 -0.23 -16.97 -14.89
N SER A 705 -0.90 -16.23 -14.00
CA SER A 705 -2.36 -16.05 -14.05
C SER A 705 -2.82 -14.71 -14.63
N SER A 706 -1.90 -13.89 -15.13
CA SER A 706 -2.17 -12.59 -15.77
C SER A 706 -2.16 -12.66 -17.31
N GLY A 707 -3.02 -13.53 -17.86
CA GLY A 707 -3.44 -13.53 -19.26
C GLY A 707 -4.93 -13.22 -19.38
#